data_AF-A0A7S2HU74-F1
#
_entry.id   AF-A0A7S2HU74-F1
#
_cell.length_a   1.000
_cell.length_b   1.000
_cell.length_c   1.000
_cell.angle_alpha   90.00
_cell.angle_beta   90.00
_cell.angle_gamma   90.00
#
_symmetry.space_group_name_H-M   'P 1'
#
loop_
_entity.id
_entity.type
_entity.pdbx_description
1 polymer ?
#
loop_
_entity_poly.entity_id
_entity_poly.type
_entity_poly.pdbx_seq_one_letter_code
_entity_poly.pdbx_strand_id
1 'polypeptide(L)'
;KLFIFLTVCAVATFASDDVIISSSGGTGTDLAVILAPGTDHGFSPSQYEGLGLKINELASGMGANVWVGIPAFEASSTTDLTIFESGASRVLASLVAAGMEESTPVIYIGHSDGGAMVEAFVYGGASSSAAVAAVLLGSFIPRTHYANFTDTTLASTTGYSLPLMTVAGDLDGVCRATRAAVETYFNQITLASDGVTAYLDFPVALLEGISHVQFADGTSSFDDVLRDDLTPESTNDDATAAIAATVVDFIIVHAMSSSSSGYATAYGNLMSTKDTTAAWVEPLSQAFKLEGYHYFYTPCESDYPTNPTCGYTQWPDAALPPGPVDAPDPLPPSDCQCGSPFVMDTAQLIMAGFQDSAMPDASATVADSFHDVSDTHPFHLPHIFDSCAGDSANSADCILNSTTVTMPIYEDADSADTGFAPVSAIEFRTKLKSRQAMWEASGLDVNSKDDTDATDFNICGAINQASLDWALASASEKALERYNSYGEKLVITADKEAPIGATGPEWIELRLNFERVTASSGAVATAVNVSSWSFTTENYNKGDVPYIVTAGYHYCKILSPARALEWVYVDSLRMYGAVEDSSDVTAQCETCVAALDPVGLSASSSWCWIDEACYTVGDTSNPCSAYQCASQASLSECECDSCSVLTCSM
;
A
#
# COMPACT_ATOMS: atom_id res chain seq x y z
N LYS A 1 16.65 -0.76 -50.83
CA LYS A 1 15.65 0.23 -51.30
C LYS A 1 14.34 -0.51 -51.51
N LEU A 2 13.57 -0.68 -50.43
CA LEU A 2 12.24 -1.26 -50.44
C LEU A 2 11.37 -0.23 -49.70
N PHE A 3 10.49 0.45 -50.44
CA PHE A 3 9.55 1.43 -49.89
C PHE A 3 8.37 0.63 -49.32
N ILE A 4 8.26 0.58 -48.00
CA ILE A 4 7.04 0.14 -47.33
C ILE A 4 6.15 1.38 -47.22
N PHE A 5 5.02 1.36 -47.92
CA PHE A 5 3.94 2.33 -47.76
C PHE A 5 3.29 2.05 -46.40
N LEU A 6 3.65 2.83 -45.39
CA LEU A 6 2.92 2.90 -44.13
C LEU A 6 1.64 3.71 -44.41
N THR A 7 0.52 3.02 -44.69
CA THR A 7 -0.79 3.66 -44.69
C THR A 7 -1.15 3.92 -43.23
N VAL A 8 -0.81 5.11 -42.74
CA VAL A 8 -1.35 5.65 -41.50
C VAL A 8 -2.85 5.85 -41.74
N CYS A 9 -3.66 4.89 -41.33
CA CYS A 9 -5.05 5.14 -41.05
C CYS A 9 -5.06 6.07 -39.84
N ALA A 10 -5.12 7.38 -40.08
CA ALA A 10 -5.44 8.35 -39.05
C ALA A 10 -6.86 8.02 -38.57
N VAL A 11 -6.94 7.25 -37.49
CA VAL A 11 -8.14 7.21 -36.66
C VAL A 11 -8.22 8.62 -36.09
N ALA A 12 -9.08 9.45 -36.65
CA ALA A 12 -9.41 10.72 -36.04
C ALA A 12 -10.15 10.39 -34.74
N THR A 13 -9.40 10.25 -33.65
CA THR A 13 -9.95 10.30 -32.31
C THR A 13 -10.50 11.71 -32.16
N PHE A 14 -11.83 11.82 -32.19
CA PHE A 14 -12.48 13.07 -31.86
C PHE A 14 -12.17 13.34 -30.39
N ALA A 15 -11.33 14.35 -30.12
CA ALA A 15 -11.18 14.86 -28.77
C ALA A 15 -12.58 15.18 -28.24
N SER A 16 -12.87 14.75 -27.01
CA SER A 16 -14.08 15.16 -26.31
C SER A 16 -14.11 16.70 -26.21
N ASP A 17 -15.30 17.27 -26.12
CA ASP A 17 -15.45 18.72 -25.91
C ASP A 17 -15.21 19.05 -24.44
N ASP A 18 -14.65 20.23 -24.16
CA ASP A 18 -14.60 20.80 -22.81
C ASP A 18 -16.03 20.97 -22.26
N VAL A 19 -16.22 20.77 -20.95
CA VAL A 19 -17.51 21.05 -20.28
C VAL A 19 -17.42 22.37 -19.52
N ILE A 20 -18.43 23.21 -19.68
CA ILE A 20 -18.53 24.54 -19.06
C ILE A 20 -19.84 24.66 -18.30
N ILE A 21 -19.74 24.81 -16.98
CA ILE A 21 -20.87 24.99 -16.07
C ILE A 21 -20.83 26.43 -15.55
N SER A 22 -21.86 27.20 -15.89
CA SER A 22 -22.01 28.58 -15.41
C SER A 22 -22.36 28.61 -13.92
N SER A 23 -22.02 29.72 -13.24
CA SER A 23 -22.46 29.92 -11.87
C SER A 23 -24.00 30.00 -11.77
N SER A 24 -24.54 29.71 -10.59
CA SER A 24 -25.99 29.79 -10.31
C SER A 24 -26.55 31.23 -10.29
N GLY A 25 -25.71 32.26 -10.44
CA GLY A 25 -26.12 33.66 -10.61
C GLY A 25 -26.54 34.40 -9.33
N GLY A 26 -25.96 34.06 -8.17
CA GLY A 26 -26.28 34.65 -6.87
C GLY A 26 -25.44 35.88 -6.46
N THR A 27 -25.70 36.42 -5.27
CA THR A 27 -24.89 37.50 -4.66
C THR A 27 -23.67 36.96 -3.88
N GLY A 28 -23.19 35.77 -4.23
CA GLY A 28 -22.11 35.08 -3.53
C GLY A 28 -20.72 35.58 -3.94
N THR A 29 -19.69 34.99 -3.32
CA THR A 29 -18.30 35.16 -3.77
C THR A 29 -18.08 34.30 -5.01
N ASP A 30 -17.67 34.90 -6.13
CA ASP A 30 -17.35 34.14 -7.34
C ASP A 30 -16.07 33.34 -7.14
N LEU A 31 -16.11 32.06 -7.50
CA LEU A 31 -15.00 31.12 -7.46
C LEU A 31 -14.96 30.32 -8.77
N ALA A 32 -13.79 29.89 -9.20
CA ALA A 32 -13.63 29.03 -10.37
C ALA A 32 -13.05 27.68 -9.96
N VAL A 33 -13.58 26.60 -10.50
CA VAL A 33 -13.07 25.24 -10.34
C VAL A 33 -12.66 24.73 -11.72
N ILE A 34 -11.40 24.29 -11.83
CA ILE A 34 -10.90 23.53 -12.97
C ILE A 34 -10.79 22.09 -12.54
N LEU A 35 -11.65 21.23 -13.07
CA LEU A 35 -11.76 19.83 -12.68
C LEU A 35 -11.17 18.94 -13.76
N ALA A 36 -9.98 18.39 -13.51
CA ALA A 36 -9.21 17.57 -14.42
C ALA A 36 -9.69 16.11 -14.36
N PRO A 37 -10.18 15.53 -15.46
CA PRO A 37 -10.53 14.12 -15.50
C PRO A 37 -9.29 13.22 -15.37
N GLY A 38 -9.48 11.99 -14.89
CA GLY A 38 -8.50 10.91 -14.99
C GLY A 38 -8.40 10.40 -16.44
N THR A 39 -7.23 10.54 -17.06
CA THR A 39 -7.11 10.49 -18.52
C THR A 39 -6.57 9.18 -19.08
N ASP A 40 -5.76 8.39 -18.36
CA ASP A 40 -5.24 7.11 -18.88
C ASP A 40 -6.30 6.00 -18.87
N HIS A 41 -7.47 6.28 -18.30
CA HIS A 41 -8.56 5.32 -18.10
C HIS A 41 -9.85 5.72 -18.80
N GLY A 42 -9.79 6.65 -19.75
CA GLY A 42 -10.92 6.96 -20.63
C GLY A 42 -12.05 7.76 -20.00
N PHE A 43 -11.86 8.36 -18.83
CA PHE A 43 -12.89 9.23 -18.29
C PHE A 43 -12.97 10.51 -19.12
N SER A 44 -14.12 10.71 -19.74
CA SER A 44 -14.42 11.91 -20.51
C SER A 44 -14.82 13.06 -19.59
N PRO A 45 -14.62 14.33 -20.01
CA PRO A 45 -15.08 15.50 -19.26
C PRO A 45 -16.57 15.44 -18.87
N SER A 46 -17.44 14.91 -19.73
CA SER A 46 -18.88 14.77 -19.44
C SER A 46 -19.18 13.86 -18.25
N GLN A 47 -18.30 12.92 -17.92
CA GLN A 47 -18.49 12.06 -16.75
C GLN A 47 -18.26 12.81 -15.44
N TYR A 48 -17.67 13.99 -15.44
CA TYR A 48 -17.51 14.80 -14.24
C TYR A 48 -18.52 15.96 -14.17
N GLU A 49 -19.44 16.04 -15.13
CA GLU A 49 -20.45 17.10 -15.15
C GLU A 49 -21.36 17.03 -13.92
N GLY A 50 -21.79 15.83 -13.49
CA GLY A 50 -22.63 15.67 -12.30
C GLY A 50 -21.92 16.15 -11.03
N LEU A 51 -20.65 15.79 -10.86
CA LEU A 51 -19.82 16.28 -9.75
C LEU A 51 -19.67 17.82 -9.79
N GLY A 52 -19.37 18.39 -10.96
CA GLY A 52 -19.27 19.85 -11.13
C GLY A 52 -20.58 20.58 -10.80
N LEU A 53 -21.72 20.06 -11.25
CA LEU A 53 -23.04 20.60 -10.93
C LEU A 53 -23.33 20.50 -9.43
N LYS A 54 -22.94 19.41 -8.78
CA LYS A 54 -23.17 19.21 -7.34
C LYS A 54 -22.32 20.16 -6.49
N ILE A 55 -21.06 20.37 -6.87
CA ILE A 55 -20.18 21.37 -6.24
C ILE A 55 -20.81 22.77 -6.37
N ASN A 56 -21.28 23.15 -7.56
CA ASN A 56 -21.95 24.43 -7.80
C ASN A 56 -23.19 24.61 -6.91
N GLU A 57 -24.06 23.59 -6.82
CA GLU A 57 -25.26 23.61 -5.99
C GLU A 57 -24.93 23.82 -4.51
N LEU A 58 -24.04 22.99 -3.95
CA LEU A 58 -23.72 23.01 -2.52
C LEU A 58 -23.00 24.31 -2.12
N ALA A 59 -22.04 24.76 -2.92
CA ALA A 59 -21.32 26.01 -2.68
C ALA A 59 -22.25 27.23 -2.72
N SER A 60 -23.25 27.22 -3.61
CA SER A 60 -24.29 28.25 -3.66
C SER A 60 -25.07 28.35 -2.34
N GLY A 61 -25.37 27.21 -1.72
CA GLY A 61 -25.98 27.15 -0.38
C GLY A 61 -25.11 27.75 0.73
N MET A 62 -23.80 27.83 0.51
CA MET A 62 -22.81 28.39 1.44
C MET A 62 -22.40 29.84 1.11
N GLY A 63 -22.99 30.44 0.06
CA GLY A 63 -22.74 31.83 -0.32
C GLY A 63 -21.60 32.03 -1.33
N ALA A 64 -21.20 30.98 -2.05
CA ALA A 64 -20.26 31.06 -3.16
C ALA A 64 -20.95 30.79 -4.51
N ASN A 65 -20.52 31.49 -5.56
CA ASN A 65 -20.96 31.28 -6.94
C ASN A 65 -19.83 30.56 -7.68
N VAL A 66 -19.94 29.24 -7.84
CA VAL A 66 -18.84 28.45 -8.43
C VAL A 66 -19.02 28.28 -9.93
N TRP A 67 -18.05 28.73 -10.71
CA TRP A 67 -17.89 28.43 -12.13
C TRP A 67 -17.10 27.13 -12.25
N VAL A 68 -17.57 26.16 -13.03
CA VAL A 68 -16.83 24.89 -13.19
C VAL A 68 -16.48 24.69 -14.65
N GLY A 69 -15.22 24.34 -14.88
CA GLY A 69 -14.72 24.01 -16.19
C GLY A 69 -13.95 22.68 -16.16
N ILE A 70 -14.22 21.82 -17.14
CA ILE A 70 -13.68 20.46 -17.19
C ILE A 70 -12.97 20.31 -18.54
N PRO A 71 -11.63 20.38 -18.57
CA PRO A 71 -10.87 20.31 -19.82
C PRO A 71 -10.92 18.91 -20.42
N ALA A 72 -11.08 18.86 -21.73
CA ALA A 72 -10.77 17.68 -22.52
C ALA A 72 -9.26 17.59 -22.78
N PHE A 73 -8.75 16.37 -22.68
CA PHE A 73 -7.37 16.03 -22.99
C PHE A 73 -7.34 14.94 -24.07
N GLU A 74 -6.30 14.96 -24.90
CA GLU A 74 -6.07 13.86 -25.84
C GLU A 74 -5.50 12.67 -25.05
N ALA A 75 -6.15 11.50 -25.17
CA ALA A 75 -6.00 10.32 -24.32
C ALA A 75 -4.62 9.63 -24.28
N SER A 76 -3.57 10.25 -24.82
CA SER A 76 -2.22 9.67 -24.90
C SER A 76 -1.12 10.60 -24.36
N SER A 77 -1.48 11.57 -23.53
CA SER A 77 -0.64 12.77 -23.32
C SER A 77 -0.56 13.23 -21.85
N THR A 78 -0.89 12.33 -20.95
CA THR A 78 -1.43 12.58 -19.62
C THR A 78 -0.39 12.84 -18.53
N THR A 79 0.89 12.69 -18.87
CA THR A 79 2.02 13.00 -17.99
C THR A 79 2.70 14.32 -18.39
N ASP A 80 2.22 15.00 -19.44
CA ASP A 80 2.76 16.28 -19.87
C ASP A 80 2.02 17.45 -19.20
N LEU A 81 2.67 18.08 -18.23
CA LEU A 81 2.16 19.28 -17.54
C LEU A 81 1.76 20.40 -18.51
N THR A 82 2.41 20.53 -19.67
CA THR A 82 2.07 21.57 -20.64
C THR A 82 0.68 21.37 -21.26
N ILE A 83 0.21 20.12 -21.29
CA ILE A 83 -1.11 19.76 -21.81
C ILE A 83 -2.17 20.07 -20.78
N PHE A 84 -1.91 19.76 -19.51
CA PHE A 84 -2.74 20.20 -18.40
C PHE A 84 -2.90 21.73 -18.39
N GLU A 85 -1.78 22.46 -18.42
CA GLU A 85 -1.75 23.93 -18.44
C GLU A 85 -2.55 24.52 -19.61
N SER A 86 -2.40 23.93 -20.80
CA SER A 86 -3.11 24.34 -22.00
C SER A 86 -4.62 24.09 -21.89
N GLY A 87 -5.02 22.94 -21.34
CA GLY A 87 -6.42 22.60 -21.07
C GLY A 87 -7.05 23.54 -20.05
N ALA A 88 -6.40 23.72 -18.90
CA ALA A 88 -6.84 24.62 -17.85
C ALA A 88 -6.99 26.06 -18.36
N SER A 89 -6.01 26.57 -19.11
CA SER A 89 -6.04 27.92 -19.68
C SER A 89 -7.18 28.10 -20.68
N ARG A 90 -7.43 27.09 -21.53
CA ARG A 90 -8.52 27.11 -22.52
C ARG A 90 -9.89 27.15 -21.85
N VAL A 91 -10.10 26.32 -20.84
CA VAL A 91 -11.34 26.27 -20.08
C VAL A 91 -11.56 27.56 -19.27
N LEU A 92 -10.53 28.11 -18.62
CA LEU A 92 -10.61 29.41 -17.95
C LEU A 92 -11.02 30.52 -18.93
N ALA A 93 -10.45 30.55 -20.13
CA ALA A 93 -10.84 31.52 -21.16
C ALA A 93 -12.32 31.36 -21.58
N SER A 94 -12.81 30.12 -21.67
CA SER A 94 -14.22 29.83 -21.94
C SER A 94 -15.14 30.28 -20.80
N LEU A 95 -14.73 30.13 -19.53
CA LEU A 95 -15.47 30.64 -18.37
C LEU A 95 -15.53 32.18 -18.37
N VAL A 96 -14.42 32.85 -18.68
CA VAL A 96 -14.39 34.32 -18.82
C VAL A 96 -15.29 34.77 -19.97
N ALA A 97 -15.26 34.08 -21.10
CA ALA A 97 -16.17 34.35 -22.22
C ALA A 97 -17.66 34.14 -21.86
N ALA A 98 -17.95 33.25 -20.89
CA ALA A 98 -19.28 33.02 -20.34
C ALA A 98 -19.70 34.04 -19.26
N GLY A 99 -18.80 34.95 -18.86
CA GLY A 99 -19.10 36.06 -17.94
C GLY A 99 -18.41 35.99 -16.58
N MET A 100 -17.50 35.04 -16.35
CA MET A 100 -16.64 35.02 -15.17
C MET A 100 -15.61 36.16 -15.22
N GLU A 101 -15.33 36.84 -14.10
CA GLU A 101 -14.29 37.86 -14.02
C GLU A 101 -12.89 37.22 -14.07
N GLU A 102 -11.92 37.84 -14.76
CA GLU A 102 -10.54 37.30 -14.88
C GLU A 102 -9.82 37.18 -13.53
N SER A 103 -10.21 37.97 -12.53
CA SER A 103 -9.62 37.94 -11.18
C SER A 103 -10.27 36.92 -10.24
N THR A 104 -11.19 36.10 -10.74
CA THR A 104 -11.90 35.10 -9.94
C THR A 104 -10.89 34.09 -9.36
N PRO A 105 -10.87 33.83 -8.04
CA PRO A 105 -10.02 32.82 -7.44
C PRO A 105 -10.24 31.44 -8.06
N VAL A 106 -9.15 30.71 -8.33
CA VAL A 106 -9.18 29.42 -9.02
C VAL A 106 -8.79 28.29 -8.07
N ILE A 107 -9.58 27.23 -8.09
CA ILE A 107 -9.32 25.96 -7.42
C ILE A 107 -9.09 24.90 -8.49
N TYR A 108 -8.03 24.12 -8.33
CA TYR A 108 -7.74 22.99 -9.21
C TYR A 108 -8.15 21.70 -8.54
N ILE A 109 -8.92 20.88 -9.22
CA ILE A 109 -9.36 19.56 -8.74
C ILE A 109 -8.91 18.55 -9.79
N GLY A 110 -8.39 17.41 -9.39
CA GLY A 110 -8.04 16.36 -10.33
C GLY A 110 -8.38 14.99 -9.79
N HIS A 111 -8.89 14.11 -10.66
CA HIS A 111 -9.14 12.71 -10.34
C HIS A 111 -8.10 11.81 -10.97
N SER A 112 -7.60 10.80 -10.24
CA SER A 112 -6.65 9.79 -10.74
C SER A 112 -5.41 10.48 -11.35
N ASP A 113 -5.03 10.21 -12.61
CA ASP A 113 -3.93 10.93 -13.29
C ASP A 113 -4.15 12.44 -13.38
N GLY A 114 -5.40 12.88 -13.52
CA GLY A 114 -5.73 14.31 -13.46
C GLY A 114 -5.39 14.90 -12.09
N GLY A 115 -5.50 14.10 -11.03
CA GLY A 115 -5.01 14.42 -9.69
C GLY A 115 -3.49 14.56 -9.67
N ALA A 116 -2.76 13.58 -10.23
CA ALA A 116 -1.30 13.65 -10.33
C ALA A 116 -0.82 14.88 -11.14
N MET A 117 -1.52 15.24 -12.21
CA MET A 117 -1.27 16.46 -12.97
C MET A 117 -1.49 17.72 -12.13
N VAL A 118 -2.61 17.79 -11.40
CA VAL A 118 -2.92 18.93 -10.54
C VAL A 118 -1.88 19.07 -9.44
N GLU A 119 -1.51 17.96 -8.79
CA GLU A 119 -0.45 17.89 -7.79
C GLU A 119 0.88 18.46 -8.35
N ALA A 120 1.35 17.92 -9.47
CA ALA A 120 2.60 18.34 -10.08
C ALA A 120 2.55 19.79 -10.61
N PHE A 121 1.38 20.27 -11.03
CA PHE A 121 1.18 21.65 -11.47
C PHE A 121 1.26 22.66 -10.32
N VAL A 122 0.70 22.32 -9.15
CA VAL A 122 0.71 23.22 -7.99
C VAL A 122 1.99 23.09 -7.15
N TYR A 123 2.69 21.97 -7.27
CA TYR A 123 4.02 21.79 -6.71
C TYR A 123 5.04 22.76 -7.33
N GLY A 124 5.85 23.42 -6.51
CA GLY A 124 6.86 24.38 -6.98
C GLY A 124 6.33 25.75 -7.42
N GLY A 125 5.03 26.01 -7.26
CA GLY A 125 4.44 27.34 -7.45
C GLY A 125 4.21 27.75 -8.91
N ALA A 126 4.07 26.79 -9.84
CA ALA A 126 3.75 27.06 -11.25
C ALA A 126 2.29 27.52 -11.49
N SER A 127 1.49 27.63 -10.43
CA SER A 127 0.09 28.02 -10.51
C SER A 127 -0.10 29.50 -10.90
N SER A 128 -1.21 29.81 -11.56
CA SER A 128 -1.61 31.20 -11.82
C SER A 128 -1.68 32.01 -10.52
N SER A 129 -1.50 33.34 -10.59
CA SER A 129 -1.63 34.22 -9.43
C SER A 129 -3.04 34.24 -8.81
N ALA A 130 -4.02 33.61 -9.47
CA ALA A 130 -5.39 33.47 -9.00
C ALA A 130 -5.64 32.14 -8.28
N ALA A 131 -4.71 31.19 -8.33
CA ALA A 131 -4.86 29.90 -7.67
C ALA A 131 -4.89 30.06 -6.15
N VAL A 132 -5.87 29.43 -5.49
CA VAL A 132 -6.04 29.52 -4.02
C VAL A 132 -6.05 28.19 -3.29
N ALA A 133 -6.35 27.08 -3.97
CA ALA A 133 -6.34 25.74 -3.39
C ALA A 133 -6.29 24.64 -4.47
N ALA A 134 -5.96 23.42 -4.07
CA ALA A 134 -5.99 22.22 -4.91
C ALA A 134 -6.68 21.04 -4.22
N VAL A 135 -7.26 20.11 -5.00
CA VAL A 135 -7.87 18.88 -4.48
C VAL A 135 -7.48 17.69 -5.36
N LEU A 136 -7.04 16.62 -4.73
CA LEU A 136 -6.70 15.33 -5.34
C LEU A 136 -7.80 14.32 -4.99
N LEU A 137 -8.52 13.82 -5.99
CA LEU A 137 -9.57 12.81 -5.86
C LEU A 137 -9.00 11.47 -6.32
N GLY A 138 -9.08 10.42 -5.52
CA GLY A 138 -8.49 9.11 -5.87
C GLY A 138 -7.00 9.23 -6.24
N SER A 139 -6.29 10.16 -5.59
CA SER A 139 -4.92 10.55 -5.89
C SER A 139 -4.30 11.18 -4.63
N PHE A 140 -2.98 11.28 -4.56
CA PHE A 140 -2.26 11.67 -3.33
C PHE A 140 -0.98 12.45 -3.62
N ILE A 141 -0.41 13.05 -2.58
CA ILE A 141 0.93 13.63 -2.65
C ILE A 141 1.98 12.49 -2.72
N PRO A 142 2.84 12.47 -3.75
CA PRO A 142 3.89 11.45 -3.88
C PRO A 142 4.91 11.48 -2.73
N ARG A 143 5.48 10.33 -2.39
CA ARG A 143 6.52 10.13 -1.37
C ARG A 143 7.75 10.99 -1.62
N THR A 144 8.08 11.27 -2.87
CA THR A 144 9.18 12.18 -3.25
C THR A 144 9.02 13.58 -2.68
N HIS A 145 7.79 13.97 -2.30
CA HIS A 145 7.48 15.27 -1.73
C HIS A 145 7.32 15.21 -0.18
N TYR A 146 7.58 14.05 0.45
CA TYR A 146 7.40 13.84 1.90
C TYR A 146 8.51 14.36 2.81
N ALA A 147 9.70 14.63 2.26
CA ALA A 147 10.91 14.95 3.04
C ALA A 147 10.82 16.20 3.94
N ASN A 148 9.68 16.89 3.97
CA ASN A 148 9.50 18.23 4.50
C ASN A 148 8.31 18.41 5.45
N PHE A 149 7.59 17.35 5.84
CA PHE A 149 6.39 17.45 6.71
C PHE A 149 6.68 17.56 8.22
N THR A 150 7.95 17.57 8.64
CA THR A 150 8.32 17.63 10.06
C THR A 150 8.23 19.02 10.71
N ASP A 151 7.97 20.08 9.91
CA ASP A 151 7.82 21.46 10.39
C ASP A 151 6.38 21.98 10.24
N THR A 152 5.88 22.64 11.29
CA THR A 152 4.55 23.28 11.43
C THR A 152 4.10 24.17 10.27
N THR A 153 5.01 24.61 9.39
CA THR A 153 4.68 25.49 8.26
C THR A 153 4.98 24.79 6.94
N LEU A 154 4.13 23.80 6.59
CA LEU A 154 4.22 23.00 5.36
C LEU A 154 4.52 23.86 4.13
N ALA A 155 3.89 25.03 3.97
CA ALA A 155 4.08 25.89 2.79
C ALA A 155 5.53 26.38 2.56
N SER A 156 6.37 26.41 3.60
CA SER A 156 7.77 26.84 3.46
C SER A 156 8.75 25.69 3.22
N THR A 157 8.35 24.46 3.50
CA THR A 157 9.21 23.28 3.44
C THR A 157 8.80 22.34 2.31
N THR A 158 7.52 22.12 2.04
CA THR A 158 7.02 21.07 1.13
C THR A 158 7.01 21.44 -0.35
N GLY A 159 7.37 22.67 -0.72
CA GLY A 159 7.34 23.13 -2.12
C GLY A 159 5.93 23.49 -2.62
N TYR A 160 4.86 23.24 -1.85
CA TYR A 160 3.51 23.69 -2.17
C TYR A 160 3.27 25.11 -1.66
N SER A 161 2.81 26.00 -2.54
CA SER A 161 2.41 27.36 -2.18
C SER A 161 0.91 27.50 -1.86
N LEU A 162 0.15 26.42 -2.03
CA LEU A 162 -1.30 26.39 -1.89
C LEU A 162 -1.72 25.26 -0.92
N PRO A 163 -2.82 25.45 -0.17
CA PRO A 163 -3.53 24.35 0.48
C PRO A 163 -3.91 23.27 -0.53
N LEU A 164 -3.74 22.00 -0.17
CA LEU A 164 -4.00 20.86 -1.04
C LEU A 164 -4.69 19.73 -0.27
N MET A 165 -5.91 19.39 -0.68
CA MET A 165 -6.69 18.32 -0.08
C MET A 165 -6.48 16.98 -0.82
N THR A 166 -6.39 15.88 -0.09
CA THR A 166 -6.52 14.51 -0.62
C THR A 166 -7.87 13.91 -0.21
N VAL A 167 -8.62 13.39 -1.18
CA VAL A 167 -9.89 12.68 -0.98
C VAL A 167 -9.75 11.26 -1.53
N ALA A 168 -9.90 10.27 -0.67
CA ALA A 168 -9.84 8.85 -1.02
C ALA A 168 -11.17 8.15 -0.70
N GLY A 169 -11.46 7.07 -1.45
CA GLY A 169 -12.51 6.12 -1.10
C GLY A 169 -11.93 4.96 -0.30
N ASP A 170 -12.64 4.42 0.69
CA ASP A 170 -12.18 3.23 1.43
C ASP A 170 -12.25 1.94 0.61
N LEU A 171 -13.04 1.95 -0.47
CA LEU A 171 -13.16 0.89 -1.47
C LEU A 171 -12.47 1.29 -2.80
N ASP A 172 -11.59 2.28 -2.78
CA ASP A 172 -10.75 2.58 -3.92
C ASP A 172 -9.73 1.44 -4.13
N GLY A 173 -9.97 0.60 -5.13
CA GLY A 173 -9.12 -0.54 -5.46
C GLY A 173 -7.94 -0.18 -6.37
N VAL A 174 -7.92 1.01 -6.95
CA VAL A 174 -6.85 1.45 -7.87
C VAL A 174 -5.83 2.30 -7.12
N CYS A 175 -6.30 3.28 -6.37
CA CYS A 175 -5.55 4.16 -5.50
C CYS A 175 -5.89 3.84 -4.04
N ARG A 176 -5.28 2.74 -3.54
CA ARG A 176 -5.67 2.09 -2.29
C ARG A 176 -5.72 3.07 -1.12
N ALA A 177 -6.74 2.92 -0.27
CA ALA A 177 -6.88 3.71 0.96
C ALA A 177 -5.67 3.61 1.90
N THR A 178 -4.93 2.49 1.91
CA THR A 178 -3.68 2.35 2.67
C THR A 178 -2.62 3.35 2.23
N ARG A 179 -2.52 3.64 0.93
CA ARG A 179 -1.61 4.66 0.39
C ARG A 179 -2.22 6.07 0.45
N ALA A 180 -3.40 6.24 -0.14
CA ALA A 180 -4.03 7.54 -0.35
C ALA A 180 -4.57 8.17 0.93
N ALA A 181 -4.90 7.37 1.95
CA ALA A 181 -5.39 7.88 3.22
C ALA A 181 -4.47 7.54 4.39
N VAL A 182 -4.12 6.28 4.66
CA VAL A 182 -3.39 5.92 5.89
C VAL A 182 -1.98 6.53 5.89
N GLU A 183 -1.18 6.25 4.86
CA GLU A 183 0.17 6.80 4.74
C GLU A 183 0.16 8.33 4.59
N THR A 184 -0.76 8.85 3.78
CA THR A 184 -0.91 10.29 3.55
C THR A 184 -1.32 11.04 4.82
N TYR A 185 -2.29 10.53 5.59
CA TYR A 185 -2.71 11.12 6.86
C TYR A 185 -1.60 11.07 7.91
N PHE A 186 -0.83 9.98 7.96
CA PHE A 186 0.30 9.88 8.86
C PHE A 186 1.34 10.97 8.57
N ASN A 187 1.76 11.09 7.31
CA ASN A 187 2.80 12.03 6.91
C ASN A 187 2.33 13.50 6.98
N GLN A 188 1.11 13.81 6.57
CA GLN A 188 0.61 15.19 6.55
C GLN A 188 0.11 15.67 7.91
N ILE A 189 -0.52 14.80 8.69
CA ILE A 189 -1.28 15.21 9.89
C ILE A 189 -0.64 14.72 11.18
N THR A 190 -0.20 13.45 11.22
CA THR A 190 0.29 12.84 12.47
C THR A 190 1.69 13.31 12.81
N LEU A 191 2.57 13.47 11.82
CA LEU A 191 3.92 13.99 12.01
C LEU A 191 3.96 15.52 12.19
N ALA A 192 2.89 16.23 11.84
CA ALA A 192 2.83 17.67 12.00
C ALA A 192 2.81 18.07 13.48
N SER A 193 3.61 19.09 13.81
CA SER A 193 3.69 19.63 15.17
C SER A 193 2.42 20.42 15.58
N ASP A 194 1.61 20.85 14.61
CA ASP A 194 0.24 21.33 14.79
C ASP A 194 -0.69 20.61 13.80
N GLY A 195 -1.21 19.46 14.22
CA GLY A 195 -2.12 18.65 13.41
C GLY A 195 -3.48 19.31 13.12
N VAL A 196 -3.85 20.45 13.73
CA VAL A 196 -5.05 21.19 13.32
C VAL A 196 -4.73 22.09 12.14
N THR A 197 -3.68 22.91 12.25
CA THR A 197 -3.24 23.77 11.15
C THR A 197 -2.84 22.93 9.93
N ALA A 198 -2.09 21.86 10.12
CA ALA A 198 -1.72 20.95 9.03
C ALA A 198 -2.94 20.32 8.36
N TYR A 199 -3.98 19.95 9.10
CA TYR A 199 -5.22 19.43 8.51
C TYR A 199 -6.02 20.49 7.76
N LEU A 200 -5.99 21.75 8.20
CA LEU A 200 -6.66 22.80 7.45
C LEU A 200 -5.98 23.02 6.10
N ASP A 201 -4.65 23.05 6.06
CA ASP A 201 -3.90 23.30 4.83
C ASP A 201 -3.80 22.07 3.92
N PHE A 202 -3.64 20.88 4.50
CA PHE A 202 -3.46 19.61 3.79
C PHE A 202 -4.40 18.53 4.33
N PRO A 203 -5.72 18.71 4.21
CA PRO A 203 -6.67 17.74 4.73
C PRO A 203 -6.60 16.44 3.94
N VAL A 204 -6.67 15.34 4.68
CA VAL A 204 -6.92 14.00 4.13
C VAL A 204 -8.34 13.61 4.54
N ALA A 205 -9.19 13.33 3.56
CA ALA A 205 -10.54 12.84 3.77
C ALA A 205 -10.68 11.44 3.19
N LEU A 206 -11.13 10.51 4.01
CA LEU A 206 -11.52 9.19 3.56
C LEU A 206 -13.04 9.05 3.60
N LEU A 207 -13.62 8.69 2.46
CA LEU A 207 -15.06 8.52 2.29
C LEU A 207 -15.40 7.03 2.23
N GLU A 208 -16.30 6.62 3.11
CA GLU A 208 -16.67 5.21 3.27
C GLU A 208 -17.71 4.76 2.23
N GLY A 209 -17.56 3.54 1.74
CA GLY A 209 -18.39 2.92 0.71
C GLY A 209 -18.11 3.42 -0.71
N ILE A 210 -17.09 4.26 -0.92
CA ILE A 210 -16.77 4.88 -2.22
C ILE A 210 -15.58 4.16 -2.86
N SER A 211 -15.70 3.85 -4.16
CA SER A 211 -14.63 3.25 -4.98
C SER A 211 -13.97 4.28 -5.91
N HIS A 212 -12.89 3.88 -6.60
CA HIS A 212 -12.16 4.75 -7.53
C HIS A 212 -13.07 5.31 -8.64
N VAL A 213 -13.87 4.46 -9.27
CA VAL A 213 -14.67 4.88 -10.43
C VAL A 213 -15.78 5.86 -10.05
N GLN A 214 -16.19 5.92 -8.79
CA GLN A 214 -17.26 6.80 -8.32
C GLN A 214 -16.87 8.28 -8.18
N PHE A 215 -15.60 8.63 -8.39
CA PHE A 215 -15.20 10.01 -8.59
C PHE A 215 -15.66 10.57 -9.95
N ALA A 216 -16.18 9.71 -10.83
CA ALA A 216 -16.79 10.06 -12.10
C ALA A 216 -18.15 9.36 -12.29
N ASP A 217 -19.03 9.95 -13.09
CA ASP A 217 -20.31 9.38 -13.48
C ASP A 217 -20.16 8.33 -14.59
N GLY A 218 -21.15 7.44 -14.65
CA GLY A 218 -21.24 6.39 -15.68
C GLY A 218 -20.27 5.23 -15.45
N THR A 219 -20.17 4.36 -16.45
CA THR A 219 -19.18 3.27 -16.47
C THR A 219 -17.93 3.76 -17.21
N SER A 220 -16.74 3.54 -16.66
CA SER A 220 -15.53 3.66 -17.48
C SER A 220 -15.61 2.65 -18.62
N SER A 221 -15.05 3.00 -19.78
CA SER A 221 -14.96 2.08 -20.92
C SER A 221 -13.71 1.21 -20.88
N PHE A 222 -13.02 1.16 -19.74
CA PHE A 222 -11.72 0.53 -19.58
C PHE A 222 -11.79 -0.57 -18.53
N ASP A 223 -11.60 -1.79 -19.01
CA ASP A 223 -11.73 -3.01 -18.23
C ASP A 223 -10.69 -3.09 -17.10
N ASP A 224 -9.48 -2.54 -17.28
CA ASP A 224 -8.43 -2.60 -16.26
C ASP A 224 -8.82 -1.87 -14.96
N VAL A 225 -9.39 -0.67 -15.04
CA VAL A 225 -9.83 0.08 -13.84
C VAL A 225 -11.01 -0.63 -13.18
N LEU A 226 -11.97 -1.14 -13.95
CA LEU A 226 -13.13 -1.83 -13.39
C LEU A 226 -12.76 -3.18 -12.77
N ARG A 227 -11.77 -3.87 -13.34
CA ARG A 227 -11.22 -5.11 -12.81
C ARG A 227 -10.52 -4.88 -11.48
N ASP A 228 -9.78 -3.79 -11.37
CA ASP A 228 -8.91 -3.56 -10.22
C ASP A 228 -9.55 -2.68 -9.14
N ASP A 229 -10.64 -1.97 -9.43
CA ASP A 229 -11.44 -1.23 -8.45
C ASP A 229 -12.40 -2.13 -7.67
N LEU A 230 -12.76 -1.75 -6.44
CA LEU A 230 -13.69 -2.52 -5.62
C LEU A 230 -15.13 -2.06 -5.83
N THR A 231 -16.07 -2.96 -5.58
CA THR A 231 -17.50 -2.75 -5.72
C THR A 231 -17.93 -1.76 -4.65
N PRO A 232 -18.46 -0.59 -5.03
CA PRO A 232 -18.87 0.39 -4.05
C PRO A 232 -20.12 -0.04 -3.29
N GLU A 233 -20.24 0.44 -2.06
CA GLU A 233 -21.45 0.28 -1.23
C GLU A 233 -22.40 1.48 -1.38
N SER A 234 -21.84 2.63 -1.75
CA SER A 234 -22.58 3.85 -2.02
C SER A 234 -23.14 3.84 -3.44
N THR A 235 -24.31 4.45 -3.63
CA THR A 235 -24.78 4.76 -4.99
C THR A 235 -23.92 5.88 -5.58
N ASN A 236 -23.84 5.98 -6.92
CA ASN A 236 -23.10 7.09 -7.54
C ASN A 236 -23.64 8.47 -7.12
N ASP A 237 -24.95 8.61 -6.95
CA ASP A 237 -25.54 9.87 -6.48
C ASP A 237 -25.09 10.23 -5.05
N ASP A 238 -25.05 9.23 -4.15
CA ASP A 238 -24.60 9.41 -2.77
C ASP A 238 -23.08 9.70 -2.71
N ALA A 239 -22.29 8.99 -3.53
CA ALA A 239 -20.85 9.20 -3.65
C ALA A 239 -20.55 10.61 -4.17
N THR A 240 -21.17 11.02 -5.29
CA THR A 240 -21.05 12.37 -5.85
C THR A 240 -21.44 13.44 -4.84
N ALA A 241 -22.51 13.23 -4.07
CA ALA A 241 -22.92 14.16 -3.02
C ALA A 241 -21.88 14.26 -1.88
N ALA A 242 -21.34 13.14 -1.41
CA ALA A 242 -20.34 13.09 -0.35
C ALA A 242 -19.00 13.72 -0.78
N ILE A 243 -18.54 13.41 -1.99
CA ILE A 243 -17.34 14.00 -2.60
C ILE A 243 -17.53 15.51 -2.75
N ALA A 244 -18.63 15.96 -3.37
CA ALA A 244 -18.90 17.38 -3.56
C ALA A 244 -18.99 18.16 -2.25
N ALA A 245 -19.66 17.61 -1.22
CA ALA A 245 -19.76 18.25 0.09
C ALA A 245 -18.38 18.45 0.72
N THR A 246 -17.56 17.40 0.72
CA THR A 246 -16.20 17.42 1.26
C THR A 246 -15.31 18.44 0.56
N VAL A 247 -15.37 18.47 -0.78
CA VAL A 247 -14.66 19.45 -1.62
C VAL A 247 -15.13 20.88 -1.31
N VAL A 248 -16.44 21.11 -1.23
CA VAL A 248 -16.99 22.45 -0.98
C VAL A 248 -16.58 22.96 0.40
N ASP A 249 -16.61 22.12 1.44
CA ASP A 249 -16.18 22.54 2.77
C ASP A 249 -14.72 23.04 2.77
N PHE A 250 -13.83 22.33 2.07
CA PHE A 250 -12.44 22.77 1.91
C PHE A 250 -12.31 24.07 1.09
N ILE A 251 -13.00 24.18 -0.04
CA ILE A 251 -12.97 25.39 -0.88
C ILE A 251 -13.45 26.62 -0.09
N ILE A 252 -14.53 26.49 0.67
CA ILE A 252 -15.11 27.60 1.44
C ILE A 252 -14.14 28.06 2.54
N VAL A 253 -13.43 27.14 3.20
CA VAL A 253 -12.44 27.46 4.24
C VAL A 253 -11.26 28.28 3.68
N HIS A 254 -10.82 28.01 2.44
CA HIS A 254 -9.62 28.66 1.88
C HIS A 254 -9.90 29.84 0.96
N ALA A 255 -11.03 29.83 0.24
CA ALA A 255 -11.33 30.85 -0.75
C ALA A 255 -12.21 31.99 -0.21
N MET A 256 -12.86 31.81 0.95
CA MET A 256 -13.77 32.80 1.53
C MET A 256 -13.26 33.40 2.84
N SER A 257 -13.74 34.60 3.17
CA SER A 257 -13.48 35.21 4.48
C SER A 257 -14.09 34.38 5.60
N SER A 258 -13.40 34.29 6.74
CA SER A 258 -13.91 33.67 7.97
C SER A 258 -15.18 34.32 8.55
N SER A 259 -15.54 35.51 8.05
CA SER A 259 -16.80 36.20 8.39
C SER A 259 -17.97 35.85 7.47
N SER A 260 -17.75 35.07 6.42
CA SER A 260 -18.80 34.62 5.51
C SER A 260 -19.74 33.61 6.18
N SER A 261 -21.00 33.57 5.74
CA SER A 261 -22.03 32.72 6.37
C SER A 261 -21.76 31.23 6.25
N GLY A 262 -21.05 30.79 5.20
CA GLY A 262 -20.70 29.38 4.98
C GLY A 262 -19.48 28.90 5.77
N TYR A 263 -18.55 29.80 6.10
CA TYR A 263 -17.24 29.43 6.64
C TYR A 263 -17.32 28.62 7.93
N ALA A 264 -18.12 29.05 8.91
CA ALA A 264 -18.19 28.36 10.21
C ALA A 264 -18.74 26.93 10.08
N THR A 265 -19.68 26.71 9.16
CA THR A 265 -20.22 25.38 8.85
C THR A 265 -19.18 24.53 8.16
N ALA A 266 -18.53 25.07 7.11
CA ALA A 266 -17.51 24.37 6.34
C ALA A 266 -16.32 23.94 7.21
N TYR A 267 -15.85 24.85 8.08
CA TYR A 267 -14.81 24.55 9.06
C TYR A 267 -15.23 23.44 10.02
N GLY A 268 -16.45 23.49 10.55
CA GLY A 268 -16.98 22.48 11.46
C GLY A 268 -17.08 21.10 10.80
N ASN A 269 -17.54 21.06 9.55
CA ASN A 269 -17.62 19.82 8.77
C ASN A 269 -16.22 19.25 8.49
N LEU A 270 -15.26 20.09 8.07
CA LEU A 270 -13.89 19.66 7.80
C LEU A 270 -13.22 19.06 9.05
N MET A 271 -13.48 19.63 10.23
CA MET A 271 -13.03 19.03 11.50
C MET A 271 -13.74 17.73 11.84
N SER A 272 -15.02 17.59 11.50
CA SER A 272 -15.70 16.30 11.62
C SER A 272 -15.11 15.25 10.67
N THR A 273 -14.75 15.64 9.44
CA THR A 273 -14.10 14.76 8.46
C THR A 273 -12.72 14.32 8.94
N LYS A 274 -11.97 15.19 9.61
CA LYS A 274 -10.72 14.85 10.28
C LYS A 274 -10.92 13.72 11.28
N ASP A 275 -11.86 13.89 12.20
CA ASP A 275 -12.09 12.92 13.28
C ASP A 275 -12.56 11.56 12.73
N THR A 276 -13.44 11.56 11.72
CA THR A 276 -13.89 10.34 11.05
C THR A 276 -12.75 9.64 10.32
N THR A 277 -11.93 10.40 9.58
CA THR A 277 -10.78 9.84 8.85
C THR A 277 -9.75 9.27 9.84
N ALA A 278 -9.44 9.99 10.91
CA ALA A 278 -8.53 9.54 11.97
C ALA A 278 -9.00 8.22 12.59
N ALA A 279 -10.28 8.10 12.90
CA ALA A 279 -10.85 6.89 13.47
C ALA A 279 -10.76 5.69 12.52
N TRP A 280 -10.93 5.91 11.21
CA TRP A 280 -10.83 4.84 10.21
C TRP A 280 -9.38 4.39 9.99
N VAL A 281 -8.43 5.33 9.88
CA VAL A 281 -7.03 5.01 9.55
C VAL A 281 -6.27 4.41 10.73
N GLU A 282 -6.69 4.70 11.97
CA GLU A 282 -6.01 4.30 13.20
C GLU A 282 -5.60 2.81 13.25
N PRO A 283 -6.49 1.81 13.03
CA PRO A 283 -6.09 0.40 13.09
C PRO A 283 -5.00 0.04 12.08
N LEU A 284 -5.07 0.57 10.85
CA LEU A 284 -4.03 0.37 9.83
C LEU A 284 -2.74 1.11 10.19
N SER A 285 -2.81 2.34 10.70
CA SER A 285 -1.65 3.06 11.21
C SER A 285 -0.95 2.30 12.35
N GLN A 286 -1.70 1.66 13.24
CA GLN A 286 -1.12 0.82 14.30
C GLN A 286 -0.45 -0.43 13.72
N ALA A 287 -1.05 -1.06 12.70
CA ALA A 287 -0.45 -2.19 12.03
C ALA A 287 0.88 -1.83 11.35
N PHE A 288 0.95 -0.68 10.67
CA PHE A 288 2.20 -0.17 10.08
C PHE A 288 3.26 0.17 11.14
N LYS A 289 2.86 0.63 12.33
CA LYS A 289 3.80 0.83 13.46
C LYS A 289 4.33 -0.51 14.00
N LEU A 290 3.47 -1.53 14.12
CA LEU A 290 3.89 -2.89 14.49
C LEU A 290 4.83 -3.51 13.45
N GLU A 291 4.62 -3.18 12.17
CA GLU A 291 5.49 -3.56 11.07
C GLU A 291 6.87 -2.86 11.16
N GLY A 292 6.89 -1.61 11.64
CA GLY A 292 8.02 -0.70 11.49
C GLY A 292 8.13 -0.17 10.06
N TYR A 293 6.99 0.22 9.50
CA TYR A 293 6.84 0.68 8.13
C TYR A 293 7.75 1.86 7.80
N HIS A 294 8.57 1.71 6.76
CA HIS A 294 9.70 2.59 6.48
C HIS A 294 9.32 4.00 5.96
N TYR A 295 8.08 4.19 5.48
CA TYR A 295 7.56 5.52 5.14
C TYR A 295 6.85 6.22 6.29
N PHE A 296 6.70 5.58 7.46
CA PHE A 296 6.33 6.29 8.70
C PHE A 296 7.56 6.82 9.42
N TYR A 297 8.58 5.97 9.55
CA TYR A 297 9.83 6.31 10.19
C TYR A 297 10.98 5.63 9.44
N THR A 298 12.08 6.36 9.27
CA THR A 298 13.30 5.76 8.71
C THR A 298 13.75 4.60 9.59
N PRO A 299 14.01 3.40 9.04
CA PRO A 299 14.50 2.29 9.84
C PRO A 299 15.89 2.59 10.38
N CYS A 300 16.16 2.15 11.61
CA CYS A 300 17.49 2.17 12.20
C CYS A 300 18.33 1.03 11.60
N GLU A 301 18.67 1.11 10.31
CA GLU A 301 19.61 0.20 9.68
C GLU A 301 21.01 0.51 10.22
N SER A 302 21.41 -0.18 11.28
CA SER A 302 22.71 0.03 11.90
C SER A 302 23.38 -1.29 12.17
N ASP A 303 24.23 -1.63 11.23
CA ASP A 303 25.26 -2.64 11.33
C ASP A 303 26.10 -2.48 12.61
N TYR A 304 26.09 -1.29 13.19
CA TYR A 304 26.81 -0.99 14.39
C TYR A 304 26.18 -1.65 15.63
N PRO A 305 26.97 -2.40 16.42
CA PRO A 305 26.47 -3.12 17.59
C PRO A 305 25.96 -2.22 18.73
N THR A 306 25.94 -0.90 18.54
CA THR A 306 25.37 0.06 19.49
C THR A 306 24.78 1.24 18.72
N ASN A 307 23.63 1.07 18.05
CA ASN A 307 22.85 2.26 17.70
C ASN A 307 22.44 2.94 19.02
N PRO A 308 22.98 4.14 19.34
CA PRO A 308 22.70 4.78 20.61
C PRO A 308 21.22 5.15 20.78
N THR A 309 20.48 5.29 19.68
CA THR A 309 19.03 5.50 19.67
C THR A 309 18.29 4.26 20.14
N CYS A 310 18.67 3.08 19.63
CA CYS A 310 18.00 1.81 19.95
C CYS A 310 18.49 1.15 21.24
N GLY A 311 19.63 1.58 21.76
CA GLY A 311 20.18 1.02 22.99
C GLY A 311 20.51 -0.46 22.88
N TYR A 312 20.82 -0.97 21.67
CA TYR A 312 21.20 -2.36 21.49
C TYR A 312 22.38 -2.70 22.39
N THR A 313 22.28 -3.85 23.08
CA THR A 313 23.41 -4.36 23.86
C THR A 313 24.52 -4.75 22.89
N GLN A 314 25.75 -4.37 23.20
CA GLN A 314 26.89 -4.77 22.39
C GLN A 314 26.93 -6.30 22.27
N TRP A 315 26.96 -6.80 21.03
CA TRP A 315 27.14 -8.22 20.76
C TRP A 315 28.45 -8.72 21.39
N PRO A 316 28.49 -9.95 21.92
CA PRO A 316 29.73 -10.49 22.49
C PRO A 316 30.86 -10.47 21.47
N ASP A 317 32.09 -10.21 21.92
CA ASP A 317 33.27 -10.14 21.05
C ASP A 317 33.46 -11.40 20.18
N ALA A 318 33.06 -12.58 20.67
CA ALA A 318 33.12 -13.84 19.92
C ALA A 318 32.12 -13.93 18.75
N ALA A 319 31.03 -13.14 18.82
CA ALA A 319 30.00 -13.02 17.80
C ALA A 319 30.32 -11.93 16.76
N LEU A 320 31.41 -11.16 16.95
CA LEU A 320 31.85 -10.12 16.02
C LEU A 320 33.02 -10.61 15.15
N PRO A 321 33.10 -10.16 13.88
CA PRO A 321 34.28 -10.39 13.07
C PRO A 321 35.52 -9.72 13.71
N PRO A 322 36.73 -10.27 13.50
CA PRO A 322 37.93 -9.69 14.09
C PRO A 322 38.21 -8.30 13.52
N GLY A 323 38.21 -7.28 14.40
CA GLY A 323 38.52 -5.90 14.07
C GLY A 323 37.45 -4.92 14.57
N PRO A 324 37.71 -3.61 14.60
CA PRO A 324 36.66 -2.63 14.82
C PRO A 324 35.70 -2.67 13.62
N VAL A 325 34.40 -2.80 13.89
CA VAL A 325 33.36 -2.46 12.92
C VAL A 325 33.27 -0.95 12.91
N ASP A 326 33.54 -0.32 11.78
CA ASP A 326 33.38 1.13 11.65
C ASP A 326 31.90 1.48 11.86
N ALA A 327 31.65 2.59 12.57
CA ALA A 327 30.29 3.09 12.69
C ALA A 327 29.78 3.52 11.29
N PRO A 328 28.48 3.35 10.99
CA PRO A 328 27.89 3.85 9.76
C PRO A 328 28.16 5.36 9.64
N ASP A 329 28.51 5.79 8.43
CA ASP A 329 28.71 7.20 8.07
C ASP A 329 27.81 7.55 6.88
N PRO A 330 26.72 8.31 7.09
CA PRO A 330 26.33 8.95 8.35
C PRO A 330 25.74 7.96 9.38
N LEU A 331 25.74 8.36 10.66
CA LEU A 331 24.98 7.64 11.69
C LEU A 331 23.48 7.68 11.37
N PRO A 332 22.71 6.63 11.72
CA PRO A 332 21.26 6.65 11.63
C PRO A 332 20.66 7.87 12.34
N PRO A 333 19.52 8.41 11.86
CA PRO A 333 18.81 9.48 12.54
C PRO A 333 18.51 9.14 14.00
N SER A 334 18.48 10.15 14.88
CA SER A 334 18.18 9.92 16.31
C SER A 334 16.73 9.53 16.59
N ASP A 335 15.87 9.65 15.58
CA ASP A 335 14.44 9.37 15.56
C ASP A 335 14.07 8.20 14.64
N CYS A 336 15.06 7.39 14.23
CA CYS A 336 14.81 6.19 13.45
C CYS A 336 14.05 5.10 14.25
N GLN A 337 13.39 4.17 13.55
CA GLN A 337 12.63 3.06 14.13
C GLN A 337 13.53 1.83 14.38
N CYS A 338 13.54 1.35 15.62
CA CYS A 338 14.36 0.22 16.08
C CYS A 338 13.62 -1.12 15.94
N GLY A 339 13.64 -1.69 14.73
CA GLY A 339 13.03 -2.98 14.44
C GLY A 339 11.50 -2.98 14.48
N SER A 340 10.92 -4.18 14.36
CA SER A 340 9.49 -4.43 14.37
C SER A 340 8.99 -4.70 15.80
N PRO A 341 8.08 -3.86 16.34
CA PRO A 341 7.42 -4.15 17.62
C PRO A 341 6.69 -5.49 17.64
N PHE A 342 6.09 -5.92 16.52
CA PHE A 342 5.47 -7.24 16.45
C PHE A 342 6.48 -8.37 16.68
N VAL A 343 7.68 -8.25 16.13
CA VAL A 343 8.72 -9.26 16.33
C VAL A 343 9.20 -9.29 17.78
N MET A 344 9.42 -8.11 18.39
CA MET A 344 9.86 -7.97 19.78
C MET A 344 8.83 -8.49 20.78
N ASP A 345 7.57 -8.05 20.65
CA ASP A 345 6.55 -8.25 21.67
C ASP A 345 5.72 -9.52 21.45
N THR A 346 5.80 -10.13 20.26
CA THR A 346 4.98 -11.31 19.90
C THR A 346 5.81 -12.45 19.34
N ALA A 347 6.50 -12.25 18.21
CA ALA A 347 7.10 -13.36 17.47
C ALA A 347 8.16 -14.13 18.28
N GLN A 348 9.11 -13.43 18.89
CA GLN A 348 10.16 -14.08 19.69
C GLN A 348 9.61 -14.72 20.98
N LEU A 349 8.51 -14.20 21.54
CA LEU A 349 7.87 -14.79 22.71
C LEU A 349 7.14 -16.10 22.38
N ILE A 350 6.43 -16.15 21.24
CA ILE A 350 5.84 -17.39 20.71
C ILE A 350 6.94 -18.42 20.41
N MET A 351 8.05 -17.97 19.81
CA MET A 351 9.21 -18.82 19.56
C MET A 351 9.80 -19.39 20.86
N ALA A 352 10.01 -18.54 21.87
CA ALA A 352 10.53 -18.95 23.17
C ALA A 352 9.61 -19.97 23.86
N GLY A 353 8.29 -19.85 23.71
CA GLY A 353 7.34 -20.89 24.11
C GLY A 353 7.42 -21.29 25.58
N PHE A 354 7.77 -20.37 26.48
CA PHE A 354 8.03 -20.70 27.89
C PHE A 354 6.82 -21.33 28.58
N GLN A 355 5.60 -20.93 28.21
CA GLN A 355 4.36 -21.50 28.74
C GLN A 355 4.23 -23.03 28.55
N ASP A 356 4.91 -23.57 27.53
CA ASP A 356 4.90 -25.00 27.20
C ASP A 356 6.10 -25.75 27.82
N SER A 357 6.95 -25.04 28.56
CA SER A 357 8.17 -25.55 29.18
C SER A 357 7.97 -25.90 30.65
N ALA A 358 9.03 -26.42 31.29
CA ALA A 358 9.06 -26.60 32.75
C ALA A 358 9.25 -25.27 33.53
N MET A 359 9.39 -24.14 32.83
CA MET A 359 9.47 -22.78 33.37
C MET A 359 8.42 -21.87 32.72
N PRO A 360 7.11 -22.09 32.98
CA PRO A 360 6.03 -21.31 32.37
C PRO A 360 6.01 -19.83 32.77
N ASP A 361 6.68 -19.48 33.86
CA ASP A 361 6.80 -18.10 34.35
C ASP A 361 8.05 -17.37 33.81
N ALA A 362 8.91 -18.04 33.03
CA ALA A 362 10.04 -17.38 32.38
C ALA A 362 9.56 -16.45 31.25
N SER A 363 10.33 -15.40 30.98
CA SER A 363 10.01 -14.41 29.95
C SER A 363 11.28 -13.89 29.27
N ALA A 364 11.09 -13.06 28.24
CA ALA A 364 12.19 -12.37 27.56
C ALA A 364 11.86 -10.90 27.30
N THR A 365 12.87 -10.05 27.41
CA THR A 365 12.89 -8.70 26.84
C THR A 365 13.66 -8.77 25.53
N VAL A 366 13.02 -8.36 24.44
CA VAL A 366 13.54 -8.55 23.08
C VAL A 366 13.77 -7.19 22.44
N ALA A 367 14.92 -7.03 21.77
CA ALA A 367 15.19 -5.93 20.87
C ALA A 367 15.31 -6.45 19.44
N ASP A 368 14.61 -5.85 18.48
CA ASP A 368 14.70 -6.20 17.07
C ASP A 368 15.50 -5.16 16.30
N SER A 369 16.18 -5.57 15.23
CA SER A 369 16.86 -4.65 14.31
C SER A 369 16.51 -4.93 12.86
N PHE A 370 16.42 -3.86 12.05
CA PHE A 370 16.19 -3.97 10.62
C PHE A 370 17.50 -4.09 9.84
N HIS A 371 17.68 -5.21 9.14
CA HIS A 371 18.85 -5.49 8.30
C HIS A 371 18.49 -6.38 7.12
N ASP A 372 19.27 -6.30 6.04
CA ASP A 372 19.30 -7.36 5.05
C ASP A 372 19.83 -8.64 5.69
N VAL A 373 18.96 -9.65 5.82
CA VAL A 373 19.31 -10.96 6.38
C VAL A 373 20.39 -11.71 5.58
N SER A 374 20.72 -11.26 4.37
CA SER A 374 21.76 -11.80 3.49
C SER A 374 23.14 -11.23 3.75
N ASP A 375 23.21 -10.06 4.40
CA ASP A 375 24.49 -9.47 4.71
C ASP A 375 25.24 -10.34 5.73
N THR A 376 26.56 -10.33 5.63
CA THR A 376 27.47 -11.01 6.54
C THR A 376 28.38 -10.03 7.26
N HIS A 377 28.33 -8.73 6.91
CA HIS A 377 29.24 -7.70 7.39
C HIS A 377 28.50 -6.42 7.80
N PRO A 378 28.34 -6.18 9.09
CA PRO A 378 28.69 -7.02 10.23
C PRO A 378 27.70 -8.16 10.40
N PHE A 379 28.13 -9.11 11.21
CA PHE A 379 27.40 -10.35 11.41
C PHE A 379 26.20 -10.11 12.35
N HIS A 380 25.02 -9.89 11.77
CA HIS A 380 23.79 -9.56 12.48
C HIS A 380 23.00 -10.84 12.82
N LEU A 381 23.42 -11.57 13.86
CA LEU A 381 22.65 -12.72 14.36
C LEU A 381 21.96 -12.40 15.68
N PRO A 382 20.77 -12.99 15.91
CA PRO A 382 20.07 -12.85 17.18
C PRO A 382 20.92 -13.41 18.32
N HIS A 383 20.87 -12.79 19.50
CA HIS A 383 21.69 -13.20 20.65
C HIS A 383 20.88 -13.26 21.94
N ILE A 384 21.37 -14.00 22.93
CA ILE A 384 20.84 -13.98 24.31
C ILE A 384 21.97 -13.47 25.21
N PHE A 385 21.74 -12.35 25.90
CA PHE A 385 22.79 -11.60 26.61
C PHE A 385 23.01 -12.05 28.05
N ASP A 386 22.08 -12.84 28.59
CA ASP A 386 22.12 -13.33 29.96
C ASP A 386 21.58 -14.76 30.07
N SER A 387 21.68 -15.33 31.28
CA SER A 387 21.15 -16.65 31.58
C SER A 387 20.61 -16.67 33.01
N CYS A 388 19.57 -17.49 33.22
CA CYS A 388 18.96 -17.67 34.55
C CYS A 388 19.62 -18.79 35.37
N ALA A 389 20.77 -19.32 34.92
CA ALA A 389 21.43 -20.44 35.54
C ALA A 389 21.84 -20.17 37.01
N GLY A 390 21.62 -21.14 37.90
CA GLY A 390 21.97 -21.05 39.33
C GLY A 390 20.76 -20.97 40.27
N ASP A 391 20.88 -20.23 41.38
CA ASP A 391 19.83 -20.09 42.42
C ASP A 391 18.52 -19.43 41.91
N SER A 392 18.55 -18.83 40.71
CA SER A 392 17.43 -18.23 39.99
C SER A 392 16.68 -19.20 39.04
N ALA A 393 17.19 -20.42 38.82
CA ALA A 393 16.70 -21.36 37.80
C ALA A 393 15.30 -21.96 38.08
N ASN A 394 14.61 -21.51 39.12
CA ASN A 394 13.22 -21.88 39.43
C ASN A 394 12.41 -20.68 39.95
N SER A 395 12.87 -19.46 39.68
CA SER A 395 12.17 -18.24 40.09
C SER A 395 11.32 -17.72 38.94
N ALA A 396 10.13 -17.20 39.26
CA ALA A 396 9.32 -16.39 38.35
C ALA A 396 10.03 -15.09 37.90
N ASP A 397 11.27 -14.88 38.33
CA ASP A 397 12.11 -13.72 38.03
C ASP A 397 13.08 -13.98 36.86
N CYS A 398 12.95 -15.11 36.14
CA CYS A 398 13.77 -15.37 34.95
C CYS A 398 13.30 -14.56 33.75
N ILE A 399 14.00 -13.45 33.48
CA ILE A 399 13.79 -12.59 32.32
C ILE A 399 15.07 -12.60 31.50
N LEU A 400 15.03 -13.18 30.30
CA LEU A 400 16.16 -13.18 29.39
C LEU A 400 16.18 -11.90 28.56
N ASN A 401 17.36 -11.35 28.29
CA ASN A 401 17.54 -10.29 27.30
C ASN A 401 18.00 -10.91 25.99
N SER A 402 17.28 -10.65 24.90
CA SER A 402 17.64 -11.19 23.59
C SER A 402 17.49 -10.17 22.46
N THR A 403 18.14 -10.44 21.33
CA THR A 403 17.93 -9.70 20.08
C THR A 403 17.38 -10.58 18.98
N THR A 404 16.67 -9.95 18.04
CA THR A 404 16.21 -10.51 16.77
C THR A 404 16.68 -9.65 15.60
N VAL A 405 16.61 -10.20 14.39
CA VAL A 405 16.89 -9.43 13.18
C VAL A 405 15.80 -9.68 12.13
N THR A 406 15.28 -8.60 11.56
CA THR A 406 14.17 -8.63 10.62
C THR A 406 14.53 -7.89 9.33
N MET A 407 14.19 -8.46 8.18
CA MET A 407 14.18 -7.76 6.90
C MET A 407 12.74 -7.66 6.40
N PRO A 408 12.10 -6.48 6.45
CA PRO A 408 10.82 -6.29 5.79
C PRO A 408 11.04 -6.31 4.27
N ILE A 409 10.25 -7.11 3.58
CA ILE A 409 10.21 -7.21 2.12
C ILE A 409 8.93 -6.56 1.65
N TYR A 410 9.05 -5.56 0.80
CA TYR A 410 7.93 -4.88 0.14
C TYR A 410 7.81 -5.34 -1.31
N GLU A 411 6.69 -5.02 -1.94
CA GLU A 411 6.47 -5.31 -3.35
C GLU A 411 7.24 -4.31 -4.22
N ASP A 412 7.95 -4.79 -5.24
CA ASP A 412 8.76 -3.90 -6.10
C ASP A 412 7.90 -2.82 -6.78
N ALA A 413 6.63 -3.13 -7.09
CA ALA A 413 5.69 -2.20 -7.68
C ALA A 413 5.31 -1.03 -6.75
N ASP A 414 5.45 -1.16 -5.43
CA ASP A 414 5.22 -0.06 -4.47
C ASP A 414 6.22 1.09 -4.69
N SER A 415 7.42 0.80 -5.22
CA SER A 415 8.41 1.82 -5.53
C SER A 415 7.97 2.81 -6.63
N ALA A 416 7.00 2.43 -7.47
CA ALA A 416 6.43 3.32 -8.47
C ALA A 416 5.47 4.36 -7.86
N ASP A 417 5.08 4.19 -6.59
CA ASP A 417 4.23 5.12 -5.84
C ASP A 417 2.92 5.49 -6.57
N THR A 418 2.29 4.50 -7.19
CA THR A 418 1.01 4.68 -7.91
C THR A 418 -0.21 4.49 -7.01
N GLY A 419 -0.01 3.93 -5.81
CA GLY A 419 -1.09 3.52 -4.90
C GLY A 419 -1.78 2.21 -5.29
N PHE A 420 -1.37 1.60 -6.41
CA PHE A 420 -1.94 0.33 -6.88
C PHE A 420 -1.38 -0.89 -6.16
N ALA A 421 -0.09 -0.88 -5.82
CA ALA A 421 0.53 -1.96 -5.08
C ALA A 421 0.16 -1.87 -3.59
N PRO A 422 0.10 -3.00 -2.87
CA PRO A 422 0.09 -2.98 -1.42
C PRO A 422 1.31 -2.23 -0.89
N VAL A 423 1.10 -1.43 0.15
CA VAL A 423 2.20 -0.65 0.74
C VAL A 423 2.83 -1.37 1.94
N SER A 424 2.15 -2.37 2.50
CA SER A 424 2.69 -3.21 3.60
C SER A 424 3.75 -4.20 3.14
N ALA A 425 4.58 -4.65 4.07
CA ALA A 425 5.58 -5.67 3.81
C ALA A 425 4.89 -7.02 3.51
N ILE A 426 5.09 -7.54 2.29
CA ILE A 426 4.58 -8.85 1.86
C ILE A 426 5.19 -10.02 2.66
N GLU A 427 6.36 -9.81 3.26
CA GLU A 427 7.08 -10.79 4.08
C GLU A 427 8.04 -10.11 5.04
N PHE A 428 8.19 -10.69 6.23
CA PHE A 428 9.33 -10.48 7.10
C PHE A 428 10.27 -11.67 7.03
N ARG A 429 11.54 -11.43 6.69
CA ARG A 429 12.60 -12.43 6.87
C ARG A 429 13.20 -12.24 8.25
N THR A 430 12.88 -13.14 9.16
CA THR A 430 13.22 -12.93 10.57
C THR A 430 14.13 -14.04 11.08
N LYS A 431 15.24 -13.63 11.72
CA LYS A 431 16.15 -14.49 12.46
C LYS A 431 15.80 -14.38 13.96
N LEU A 432 15.26 -15.45 14.53
CA LEU A 432 14.89 -15.54 15.94
C LEU A 432 15.88 -16.44 16.71
N LYS A 433 15.95 -16.28 18.03
CA LYS A 433 16.56 -17.31 18.89
C LYS A 433 15.61 -18.49 18.99
N SER A 434 16.14 -19.71 18.76
CA SER A 434 15.35 -20.93 18.80
C SER A 434 14.80 -21.23 20.18
N ARG A 435 13.74 -22.04 20.23
CA ARG A 435 13.13 -22.48 21.50
C ARG A 435 14.14 -23.22 22.36
N GLN A 436 14.92 -24.11 21.75
CA GLN A 436 16.03 -24.79 22.43
C GLN A 436 16.95 -23.79 23.16
N ALA A 437 17.41 -22.75 22.45
CA ALA A 437 18.36 -21.79 23.00
C ALA A 437 17.77 -20.98 24.16
N MET A 438 16.51 -20.54 24.03
CA MET A 438 15.81 -19.80 25.09
C MET A 438 15.61 -20.67 26.33
N TRP A 439 15.24 -21.94 26.16
CA TRP A 439 15.04 -22.88 27.27
C TRP A 439 16.35 -23.20 27.97
N GLU A 440 17.42 -23.48 27.24
CA GLU A 440 18.74 -23.74 27.82
C GLU A 440 19.29 -22.51 28.59
N ALA A 441 19.07 -21.30 28.06
CA ALA A 441 19.45 -20.05 28.73
C ALA A 441 18.63 -19.80 30.00
N SER A 442 17.37 -20.24 30.05
CA SER A 442 16.54 -20.21 31.26
C SER A 442 16.98 -21.22 32.34
N GLY A 443 17.88 -22.16 31.99
CA GLY A 443 18.41 -23.17 32.91
C GLY A 443 17.81 -24.57 32.73
N LEU A 444 16.97 -24.77 31.72
CA LEU A 444 16.45 -26.08 31.36
C LEU A 444 17.53 -26.92 30.65
N ASP A 445 17.46 -28.24 30.84
CA ASP A 445 18.32 -29.19 30.15
C ASP A 445 17.56 -29.75 28.94
N VAL A 446 17.94 -29.30 27.74
CA VAL A 446 17.34 -29.71 26.48
C VAL A 446 18.36 -30.55 25.72
N ASN A 447 17.99 -31.77 25.30
CA ASN A 447 18.97 -32.69 24.71
C ASN A 447 19.23 -32.44 23.23
N SER A 448 18.25 -31.86 22.52
CA SER A 448 18.26 -31.70 21.06
C SER A 448 17.25 -30.64 20.62
N LYS A 449 17.50 -29.97 19.48
CA LYS A 449 16.48 -29.16 18.81
C LYS A 449 15.23 -29.95 18.44
N ASP A 450 15.34 -31.27 18.25
CA ASP A 450 14.19 -32.11 17.91
C ASP A 450 13.17 -32.20 19.05
N ASP A 451 13.63 -32.05 20.30
CA ASP A 451 12.78 -32.07 21.49
C ASP A 451 11.94 -30.78 21.65
N THR A 452 12.23 -29.74 20.86
CA THR A 452 11.68 -28.38 21.07
C THR A 452 11.22 -27.69 19.80
N ASP A 453 12.07 -27.65 18.77
CA ASP A 453 11.89 -26.92 17.52
C ASP A 453 11.49 -27.81 16.33
N ALA A 454 11.93 -29.08 16.27
CA ALA A 454 11.71 -29.93 15.07
C ALA A 454 10.47 -30.84 15.12
N THR A 455 9.96 -31.17 16.30
CA THR A 455 8.73 -32.01 16.44
C THR A 455 7.45 -31.21 16.22
N ASP A 456 7.51 -29.89 16.38
CA ASP A 456 6.42 -28.94 16.17
C ASP A 456 6.82 -27.95 15.06
N PHE A 457 6.97 -28.46 13.83
CA PHE A 457 7.41 -27.70 12.66
C PHE A 457 6.29 -26.74 12.17
N ASN A 458 5.72 -25.96 13.08
CA ASN A 458 4.63 -25.04 12.82
C ASN A 458 4.71 -23.77 13.68
N ILE A 459 5.87 -23.48 14.28
CA ILE A 459 6.05 -22.31 15.15
C ILE A 459 5.98 -21.01 14.33
N CYS A 460 6.57 -20.98 13.13
CA CYS A 460 6.44 -19.81 12.26
C CYS A 460 4.97 -19.64 11.81
N GLY A 461 4.26 -20.74 11.59
CA GLY A 461 2.81 -20.77 11.39
C GLY A 461 2.05 -20.18 12.57
N ALA A 462 2.38 -20.54 13.81
CA ALA A 462 1.76 -19.96 15.00
C ALA A 462 2.00 -18.44 15.11
N ILE A 463 3.20 -17.96 14.75
CA ILE A 463 3.51 -16.52 14.68
C ILE A 463 2.66 -15.84 13.60
N ASN A 464 2.54 -16.45 12.43
CA ASN A 464 1.70 -15.93 11.33
C ASN A 464 0.22 -15.93 11.71
N GLN A 465 -0.24 -16.92 12.47
CA GLN A 465 -1.59 -16.95 13.00
C GLN A 465 -1.82 -15.82 14.00
N ALA A 466 -0.86 -15.52 14.88
CA ALA A 466 -0.96 -14.38 15.79
C ALA A 466 -1.05 -13.04 15.04
N SER A 467 -0.33 -12.89 13.93
CA SER A 467 -0.42 -11.73 13.03
C SER A 467 -1.83 -11.60 12.43
N LEU A 468 -2.38 -12.68 11.89
CA LEU A 468 -3.73 -12.72 11.35
C LEU A 468 -4.80 -12.47 12.42
N ASP A 469 -4.68 -13.09 13.59
CA ASP A 469 -5.61 -12.91 14.71
C ASP A 469 -5.63 -11.46 15.19
N TRP A 470 -4.46 -10.83 15.29
CA TRP A 470 -4.35 -9.41 15.62
C TRP A 470 -5.05 -8.54 14.57
N ALA A 471 -4.83 -8.82 13.28
CA ALA A 471 -5.46 -8.08 12.20
C ALA A 471 -6.99 -8.21 12.23
N LEU A 472 -7.51 -9.43 12.38
CA LEU A 472 -8.96 -9.68 12.46
C LEU A 472 -9.60 -9.02 13.68
N ALA A 473 -8.88 -8.97 14.81
CA ALA A 473 -9.35 -8.29 16.02
C ALA A 473 -9.28 -6.75 15.93
N SER A 474 -8.39 -6.23 15.09
CA SER A 474 -8.14 -4.78 14.94
C SER A 474 -8.93 -4.16 13.79
N ALA A 475 -9.41 -4.96 12.84
CA ALA A 475 -10.19 -4.48 11.71
C ALA A 475 -11.45 -3.74 12.14
N SER A 476 -11.82 -2.70 11.39
CA SER A 476 -13.11 -2.04 11.57
C SER A 476 -14.24 -3.03 11.36
N GLU A 477 -15.39 -2.77 12.01
CA GLU A 477 -16.56 -3.64 11.90
C GLU A 477 -16.97 -3.87 10.44
N LYS A 478 -16.97 -2.82 9.61
CA LYS A 478 -17.31 -2.93 8.19
C LYS A 478 -16.28 -3.70 7.38
N ALA A 479 -14.98 -3.43 7.55
CA ALA A 479 -13.94 -4.18 6.84
C ALA A 479 -14.00 -5.67 7.18
N LEU A 480 -14.21 -6.00 8.46
CA LEU A 480 -14.36 -7.37 8.91
C LEU A 480 -15.66 -8.02 8.38
N GLU A 481 -16.76 -7.27 8.27
CA GLU A 481 -18.01 -7.74 7.67
C GLU A 481 -17.82 -8.08 6.18
N ARG A 482 -17.18 -7.20 5.39
CA ARG A 482 -16.86 -7.44 3.96
C ARG A 482 -15.98 -8.67 3.81
N TYR A 483 -14.89 -8.72 4.58
CA TYR A 483 -14.00 -9.86 4.63
C TYR A 483 -14.79 -11.14 4.91
N ASN A 484 -15.62 -11.19 5.94
CA ASN A 484 -16.43 -12.35 6.33
C ASN A 484 -17.51 -12.75 5.33
N SER A 485 -18.08 -11.79 4.62
CA SER A 485 -19.20 -12.04 3.72
C SER A 485 -18.71 -12.60 2.38
N TYR A 486 -17.66 -12.03 1.81
CA TYR A 486 -17.20 -12.38 0.46
C TYR A 486 -15.68 -12.25 0.24
N GLY A 487 -14.90 -11.88 1.26
CA GLY A 487 -13.45 -11.79 1.12
C GLY A 487 -12.74 -13.14 1.06
N GLU A 488 -11.69 -13.23 0.24
CA GLU A 488 -10.77 -14.37 0.18
C GLU A 488 -10.03 -14.55 1.52
N LYS A 489 -10.16 -15.74 2.12
CA LYS A 489 -9.68 -16.00 3.49
C LYS A 489 -8.20 -16.35 3.50
N LEU A 490 -7.44 -15.72 4.40
CA LEU A 490 -6.11 -16.20 4.73
C LEU A 490 -6.26 -17.40 5.68
N VAL A 491 -5.59 -18.50 5.34
CA VAL A 491 -5.56 -19.71 6.16
C VAL A 491 -4.11 -20.04 6.41
N ILE A 492 -3.66 -19.90 7.66
CA ILE A 492 -2.29 -20.27 8.01
C ILE A 492 -2.18 -21.80 7.97
N THR A 493 -1.22 -22.30 7.20
CA THR A 493 -0.95 -23.73 7.05
C THR A 493 0.42 -24.10 7.59
N ALA A 494 0.73 -25.39 7.60
CA ALA A 494 1.96 -25.91 8.17
C ALA A 494 3.21 -25.29 7.53
N ASP A 495 4.25 -25.07 8.35
CA ASP A 495 5.53 -24.59 7.85
C ASP A 495 6.20 -25.64 6.94
N LYS A 496 7.07 -25.14 6.06
CA LYS A 496 7.85 -25.92 5.09
C LYS A 496 9.33 -25.82 5.44
N GLU A 497 10.03 -26.96 5.49
CA GLU A 497 11.46 -26.97 5.79
C GLU A 497 12.25 -26.42 4.60
N ALA A 498 12.99 -25.34 4.81
CA ALA A 498 13.86 -24.79 3.80
C ALA A 498 15.07 -25.72 3.60
N PRO A 499 15.35 -26.14 2.36
CA PRO A 499 16.48 -27.00 2.07
C PRO A 499 17.82 -26.26 2.27
N ILE A 500 18.88 -27.06 2.45
CA ILE A 500 20.26 -26.58 2.41
C ILE A 500 20.82 -26.93 1.04
N GLY A 501 20.94 -25.92 0.18
CA GLY A 501 21.51 -26.02 -1.16
C GLY A 501 23.03 -26.13 -1.15
N ALA A 502 23.63 -26.22 -2.35
CA ALA A 502 25.08 -26.34 -2.51
C ALA A 502 25.86 -25.10 -2.03
N THR A 503 25.20 -23.94 -1.98
CA THR A 503 25.78 -22.63 -1.61
C THR A 503 25.39 -22.18 -0.21
N GLY A 504 24.50 -22.89 0.49
CA GLY A 504 24.03 -22.53 1.83
C GLY A 504 22.53 -22.77 2.03
N PRO A 505 21.94 -22.29 3.14
CA PRO A 505 20.50 -22.39 3.39
C PRO A 505 19.70 -21.61 2.33
N GLU A 506 18.78 -22.29 1.63
CA GLU A 506 17.95 -21.67 0.58
C GLU A 506 16.81 -20.82 1.16
N TRP A 507 16.59 -20.87 2.48
CA TRP A 507 15.60 -20.05 3.19
C TRP A 507 15.65 -18.56 2.79
N ILE A 508 16.85 -18.06 2.51
CA ILE A 508 17.05 -16.66 2.14
C ILE A 508 16.48 -16.29 0.77
N GLU A 509 16.44 -17.24 -0.17
CA GLU A 509 15.92 -17.04 -1.52
C GLU A 509 14.42 -17.30 -1.58
N LEU A 510 13.91 -18.16 -0.70
CA LEU A 510 12.49 -18.50 -0.62
C LEU A 510 11.65 -17.33 -0.09
N ARG A 511 10.36 -17.34 -0.44
CA ARG A 511 9.36 -16.34 -0.02
C ARG A 511 8.26 -16.97 0.83
N LEU A 512 7.60 -16.18 1.67
CA LEU A 512 6.33 -16.53 2.30
C LEU A 512 5.37 -16.98 1.18
N ASN A 513 4.83 -18.18 1.32
CA ASN A 513 4.09 -18.81 0.23
C ASN A 513 2.61 -18.55 0.40
N PHE A 514 2.00 -17.90 -0.60
CA PHE A 514 0.58 -17.61 -0.71
C PHE A 514 -0.02 -18.49 -1.81
N GLU A 515 -0.74 -19.54 -1.43
CA GLU A 515 -1.30 -20.52 -2.36
C GLU A 515 -2.83 -20.43 -2.35
N ARG A 516 -3.43 -19.96 -3.44
CA ARG A 516 -4.89 -19.99 -3.59
C ARG A 516 -5.38 -21.42 -3.70
N VAL A 517 -6.41 -21.75 -2.92
CA VAL A 517 -7.08 -23.05 -2.91
C VAL A 517 -8.59 -22.85 -3.00
N THR A 518 -9.26 -23.75 -3.72
CA THR A 518 -10.72 -23.79 -3.75
C THR A 518 -11.25 -24.29 -2.41
N ALA A 519 -12.15 -23.55 -1.75
CA ALA A 519 -12.76 -24.05 -0.52
C ALA A 519 -13.56 -25.33 -0.79
N SER A 520 -13.46 -26.26 0.15
CA SER A 520 -14.10 -27.59 0.06
C SER A 520 -15.63 -27.57 0.12
N SER A 521 -16.26 -26.41 0.30
CA SER A 521 -17.71 -26.25 0.48
C SER A 521 -18.53 -26.04 -0.81
N GLY A 522 -17.92 -26.02 -2.01
CA GLY A 522 -18.64 -25.94 -3.28
C GLY A 522 -19.39 -24.63 -3.54
N ALA A 523 -19.28 -23.66 -2.64
CA ALA A 523 -19.48 -22.25 -2.94
C ALA A 523 -18.13 -21.68 -3.39
N VAL A 524 -18.15 -20.79 -4.38
CA VAL A 524 -17.00 -20.14 -5.03
C VAL A 524 -16.28 -19.20 -4.06
N ALA A 525 -15.81 -19.69 -2.92
CA ALA A 525 -14.94 -18.96 -2.02
C ALA A 525 -13.55 -19.61 -2.13
N THR A 526 -12.59 -18.86 -2.63
CA THR A 526 -11.19 -19.23 -2.54
C THR A 526 -10.68 -18.86 -1.14
N ALA A 527 -9.69 -19.60 -0.71
CA ALA A 527 -8.85 -19.25 0.43
C ALA A 527 -7.41 -19.19 -0.05
N VAL A 528 -6.58 -18.40 0.62
CA VAL A 528 -5.14 -18.36 0.41
C VAL A 528 -4.48 -19.04 1.59
N ASN A 529 -3.92 -20.21 1.33
CA ASN A 529 -3.05 -20.89 2.26
C ASN A 529 -1.74 -20.11 2.38
N VAL A 530 -1.41 -19.66 3.59
CA VAL A 530 -0.16 -18.98 3.90
C VAL A 530 0.72 -19.95 4.66
N SER A 531 1.88 -20.31 4.11
CA SER A 531 2.86 -21.20 4.76
C SER A 531 4.23 -20.54 4.85
N SER A 532 4.88 -20.65 6.01
CA SER A 532 6.24 -20.16 6.19
C SER A 532 7.26 -21.17 5.69
N TRP A 533 8.36 -20.70 5.08
CA TRP A 533 9.58 -21.49 5.04
C TRP A 533 10.37 -21.26 6.31
N SER A 534 10.81 -22.34 6.95
CA SER A 534 11.60 -22.25 8.17
C SER A 534 12.87 -23.08 8.10
N PHE A 535 13.86 -22.64 8.87
CA PHE A 535 15.17 -23.29 9.00
C PHE A 535 15.59 -23.21 10.46
N THR A 536 16.14 -24.29 11.02
CA THR A 536 16.52 -24.36 12.44
C THR A 536 17.93 -24.90 12.62
N THR A 537 18.69 -24.28 13.51
CA THR A 537 20.04 -24.72 13.88
C THR A 537 20.09 -25.20 15.32
N GLU A 538 20.83 -26.28 15.55
CA GLU A 538 21.09 -26.81 16.89
C GLU A 538 21.82 -25.77 17.75
N ASN A 539 21.50 -25.68 19.05
CA ASN A 539 22.18 -24.79 19.98
C ASN A 539 23.52 -25.35 20.49
N TYR A 540 24.44 -25.65 19.57
CA TYR A 540 25.76 -26.20 19.91
C TYR A 540 26.49 -25.37 20.97
N ASN A 541 27.04 -26.05 21.98
CA ASN A 541 27.75 -25.43 23.11
C ASN A 541 26.98 -24.27 23.76
N LYS A 542 25.64 -24.33 23.78
CA LYS A 542 24.77 -23.27 24.30
C LYS A 542 24.98 -21.91 23.62
N GLY A 543 25.39 -21.92 22.35
CA GLY A 543 25.69 -20.71 21.60
C GLY A 543 27.08 -20.11 21.86
N ASP A 544 27.92 -20.72 22.71
CA ASP A 544 29.33 -20.34 22.90
C ASP A 544 30.19 -20.89 21.75
N VAL A 545 29.95 -20.35 20.56
CA VAL A 545 30.63 -20.70 19.32
C VAL A 545 31.10 -19.44 18.59
N PRO A 546 32.16 -19.52 17.76
CA PRO A 546 32.59 -18.39 16.94
C PRO A 546 31.47 -17.90 16.02
N TYR A 547 31.42 -16.60 15.72
CA TYR A 547 30.38 -15.97 14.89
C TYR A 547 30.06 -16.72 13.58
N ILE A 548 31.05 -17.30 12.91
CA ILE A 548 30.84 -18.08 11.67
C ILE A 548 29.96 -19.35 11.84
N VAL A 549 29.70 -19.78 13.07
CA VAL A 549 28.90 -20.97 13.38
C VAL A 549 27.48 -20.54 13.73
N THR A 550 26.51 -21.01 12.95
CA THR A 550 25.11 -20.76 13.24
C THR A 550 24.60 -21.72 14.31
N ALA A 551 24.28 -21.23 15.51
CA ALA A 551 23.83 -22.05 16.64
C ALA A 551 22.61 -21.47 17.37
N GLY A 552 21.58 -22.30 17.55
CA GLY A 552 20.38 -21.98 18.32
C GLY A 552 19.52 -20.90 17.67
N TYR A 553 19.30 -20.99 16.35
CA TYR A 553 18.51 -20.03 15.59
C TYR A 553 17.29 -20.70 14.97
N HIS A 554 16.23 -19.92 14.85
CA HIS A 554 15.02 -20.28 14.11
C HIS A 554 14.72 -19.18 13.12
N TYR A 555 14.74 -19.51 11.84
CA TYR A 555 14.53 -18.58 10.75
C TYR A 555 13.09 -18.73 10.27
N CYS A 556 12.33 -17.63 10.24
CA CYS A 556 10.91 -17.63 9.87
C CYS A 556 10.63 -16.64 8.75
N LYS A 557 9.78 -17.04 7.79
CA LYS A 557 9.04 -16.10 6.95
C LYS A 557 7.77 -15.69 7.70
N ILE A 558 7.69 -14.43 8.12
CA ILE A 558 6.60 -13.93 8.94
C ILE A 558 5.65 -13.06 8.09
N LEU A 559 4.35 -13.23 8.29
CA LEU A 559 3.31 -12.37 7.75
C LEU A 559 3.24 -11.11 8.60
N SER A 560 3.47 -9.93 8.01
CA SER A 560 3.32 -8.66 8.69
C SER A 560 1.87 -8.46 9.18
N PRO A 561 1.63 -7.93 10.40
CA PRO A 561 0.30 -7.53 10.84
C PRO A 561 -0.34 -6.48 9.93
N ALA A 562 0.45 -5.57 9.34
CA ALA A 562 -0.06 -4.60 8.37
C ALA A 562 -0.50 -5.28 7.07
N ARG A 563 0.24 -6.29 6.61
CA ARG A 563 -0.14 -7.09 5.43
C ARG A 563 -1.41 -7.89 5.66
N ALA A 564 -1.53 -8.53 6.82
CA ALA A 564 -2.74 -9.24 7.20
C ALA A 564 -3.96 -8.28 7.28
N LEU A 565 -3.79 -7.08 7.83
CA LEU A 565 -4.87 -6.11 7.95
C LEU A 565 -5.21 -5.45 6.60
N GLU A 566 -4.22 -5.08 5.79
CA GLU A 566 -4.43 -4.58 4.43
C GLU A 566 -5.14 -5.63 3.55
N TRP A 567 -4.85 -6.91 3.74
CA TRP A 567 -5.58 -7.99 3.08
C TRP A 567 -7.07 -7.99 3.44
N VAL A 568 -7.39 -7.82 4.74
CA VAL A 568 -8.78 -7.73 5.22
C VAL A 568 -9.52 -6.53 4.61
N TYR A 569 -8.84 -5.40 4.47
CA TYR A 569 -9.45 -4.16 3.96
C TYR A 569 -9.55 -4.10 2.44
N VAL A 570 -8.59 -4.67 1.71
CA VAL A 570 -8.42 -4.44 0.27
C VAL A 570 -8.29 -5.75 -0.50
N ASP A 571 -7.19 -6.48 -0.34
CA ASP A 571 -6.84 -7.55 -1.30
C ASP A 571 -7.79 -8.74 -1.28
N SER A 572 -8.35 -9.08 -0.11
CA SER A 572 -9.36 -10.13 -0.02
C SER A 572 -10.62 -9.85 -0.85
N LEU A 573 -10.89 -8.57 -1.14
CA LEU A 573 -12.11 -8.13 -1.81
C LEU A 573 -11.97 -8.13 -3.33
N ARG A 574 -10.74 -8.16 -3.88
CA ARG A 574 -10.51 -8.03 -5.33
C ARG A 574 -11.11 -9.17 -6.16
N MET A 575 -11.13 -10.40 -5.64
CA MET A 575 -11.60 -11.55 -6.42
C MET A 575 -13.13 -11.56 -6.61
N TYR A 576 -13.87 -11.15 -5.59
CA TYR A 576 -15.34 -11.27 -5.54
C TYR A 576 -16.07 -9.94 -5.48
N GLY A 577 -15.32 -8.86 -5.28
CA GLY A 577 -15.81 -7.51 -5.19
C GLY A 577 -15.15 -6.60 -6.20
N ALA A 578 -14.52 -7.08 -7.28
CA ALA A 578 -14.19 -6.22 -8.41
C ALA A 578 -15.48 -5.68 -9.05
N VAL A 579 -15.47 -4.45 -9.59
CA VAL A 579 -16.64 -3.86 -10.26
C VAL A 579 -17.07 -4.70 -11.47
N GLU A 580 -16.11 -5.37 -12.11
CA GLU A 580 -16.36 -6.42 -13.08
C GLU A 580 -16.25 -7.82 -12.42
N ASP A 581 -17.31 -8.62 -12.50
CA ASP A 581 -17.33 -9.97 -11.93
C ASP A 581 -16.29 -10.87 -12.62
N SER A 582 -15.18 -11.12 -11.93
CA SER A 582 -14.05 -11.90 -12.43
C SER A 582 -14.36 -13.37 -12.73
N SER A 583 -15.56 -13.86 -12.38
CA SER A 583 -16.01 -15.21 -12.74
C SER A 583 -16.14 -15.41 -14.25
N ASP A 584 -16.42 -14.34 -15.02
CA ASP A 584 -16.45 -14.40 -16.48
C ASP A 584 -15.02 -14.40 -17.07
N VAL A 585 -14.10 -13.64 -16.46
CA VAL A 585 -12.68 -13.60 -16.82
C VAL A 585 -12.03 -14.98 -16.69
N THR A 586 -12.34 -15.72 -15.61
CA THR A 586 -11.83 -17.09 -15.42
C THR A 586 -12.33 -18.02 -16.53
N ALA A 587 -13.59 -17.92 -16.92
CA ALA A 587 -14.16 -18.74 -18.00
C ALA A 587 -13.57 -18.40 -19.38
N GLN A 588 -13.31 -17.12 -19.65
CA GLN A 588 -12.69 -16.65 -20.89
C GLN A 588 -11.20 -17.04 -20.95
N CYS A 589 -10.47 -16.91 -19.84
CA CYS A 589 -9.10 -17.36 -19.71
C CYS A 589 -8.97 -18.90 -19.81
N GLU A 590 -9.86 -19.68 -19.19
CA GLU A 590 -9.89 -21.14 -19.38
C GLU A 590 -10.17 -21.53 -20.84
N THR A 591 -11.06 -20.79 -21.52
CA THR A 591 -11.34 -20.96 -22.94
C THR A 591 -10.09 -20.63 -23.79
N CYS A 592 -9.34 -19.59 -23.44
CA CYS A 592 -8.07 -19.20 -24.04
C CYS A 592 -7.01 -20.30 -23.90
N VAL A 593 -6.75 -20.75 -22.66
CA VAL A 593 -5.72 -21.76 -22.37
C VAL A 593 -6.04 -23.08 -23.08
N ALA A 594 -7.32 -23.47 -23.13
CA ALA A 594 -7.76 -24.67 -23.84
C ALA A 594 -7.76 -24.54 -25.38
N ALA A 595 -7.68 -23.33 -25.93
CA ALA A 595 -7.62 -23.13 -27.37
C ALA A 595 -6.25 -23.56 -27.91
N LEU A 596 -6.21 -24.65 -28.68
CA LEU A 596 -5.12 -24.91 -29.61
C LEU A 596 -5.16 -23.86 -30.71
N ASP A 597 -4.01 -23.35 -31.18
CA ASP A 597 -3.89 -22.36 -32.29
C ASP A 597 -5.05 -22.51 -33.28
N PRO A 598 -6.10 -21.67 -33.16
CA PRO A 598 -7.34 -21.92 -33.87
C PRO A 598 -7.25 -21.51 -35.34
N VAL A 599 -6.11 -20.93 -35.78
CA VAL A 599 -6.05 -20.21 -37.05
C VAL A 599 -4.89 -20.67 -37.95
N GLY A 600 -3.91 -21.44 -37.45
CA GLY A 600 -2.81 -21.94 -38.28
C GLY A 600 -2.05 -20.83 -39.01
N LEU A 601 -2.06 -19.62 -38.42
CA LEU A 601 -1.45 -18.42 -38.99
C LEU A 601 0.08 -18.54 -38.98
N SER A 602 0.63 -19.17 -37.94
CA SER A 602 2.05 -19.47 -37.79
C SER A 602 2.26 -20.49 -36.67
N ALA A 603 3.31 -21.31 -36.77
CA ALA A 603 3.73 -22.20 -35.68
C ALA A 603 4.18 -21.44 -34.41
N SER A 604 4.34 -20.12 -34.48
CA SER A 604 4.80 -19.23 -33.41
C SER A 604 3.70 -18.30 -32.87
N SER A 605 2.42 -18.57 -33.14
CA SER A 605 1.32 -17.72 -32.69
C SER A 605 0.67 -18.23 -31.40
N SER A 606 0.27 -17.32 -30.52
CA SER A 606 -0.51 -17.56 -29.31
C SER A 606 -1.78 -16.70 -29.29
N TRP A 607 -2.89 -17.24 -28.81
CA TRP A 607 -4.12 -16.46 -28.57
C TRP A 607 -3.98 -15.73 -27.23
N CYS A 608 -4.27 -14.43 -27.22
CA CYS A 608 -4.28 -13.61 -26.01
C CYS A 608 -5.74 -13.31 -25.64
N TRP A 609 -6.09 -13.55 -24.38
CA TRP A 609 -7.47 -13.34 -23.92
C TRP A 609 -7.82 -11.86 -23.72
N ILE A 610 -6.82 -11.01 -23.42
CA ILE A 610 -7.03 -9.59 -23.12
C ILE A 610 -7.73 -8.86 -24.27
N ASP A 611 -7.45 -9.26 -25.51
CA ASP A 611 -7.99 -8.59 -26.69
C ASP A 611 -8.51 -9.57 -27.76
N GLU A 612 -8.65 -10.84 -27.37
CA GLU A 612 -9.14 -11.93 -28.20
C GLU A 612 -8.38 -12.13 -29.53
N ALA A 613 -7.13 -11.66 -29.63
CA ALA A 613 -6.34 -11.67 -30.85
C ALA A 613 -5.14 -12.66 -30.81
N CYS A 614 -4.64 -13.00 -32.00
CA CYS A 614 -3.45 -13.86 -32.13
C CYS A 614 -2.20 -13.01 -32.28
N TYR A 615 -1.22 -13.24 -31.41
CA TYR A 615 0.08 -12.60 -31.44
C TYR A 615 1.19 -13.58 -31.76
N THR A 616 2.30 -13.08 -32.29
CA THR A 616 3.52 -13.89 -32.36
C THR A 616 4.17 -13.91 -30.98
N VAL A 617 4.62 -15.07 -30.52
CA VAL A 617 5.30 -15.16 -29.22
C VAL A 617 6.55 -14.27 -29.21
N GLY A 618 6.71 -13.48 -28.14
CA GLY A 618 7.81 -12.50 -27.98
C GLY A 618 7.58 -11.19 -28.73
N ASP A 619 6.43 -10.99 -29.37
CA ASP A 619 6.05 -9.70 -29.96
C ASP A 619 5.81 -8.67 -28.86
N THR A 620 6.50 -7.53 -28.96
CA THR A 620 6.33 -6.39 -28.03
C THR A 620 4.93 -5.78 -28.07
N SER A 621 4.13 -6.11 -29.09
CA SER A 621 2.72 -5.71 -29.21
C SER A 621 1.73 -6.73 -28.64
N ASN A 622 2.20 -7.90 -28.17
CA ASN A 622 1.34 -8.84 -27.46
C ASN A 622 0.96 -8.25 -26.10
N PRO A 623 -0.33 -7.95 -25.84
CA PRO A 623 -0.73 -7.34 -24.58
C PRO A 623 -0.70 -8.33 -23.41
N CYS A 624 -0.67 -9.64 -23.69
CA CYS A 624 -0.46 -10.66 -22.67
C CYS A 624 1.03 -10.73 -22.28
N SER A 625 1.34 -10.41 -21.03
CA SER A 625 2.64 -10.68 -20.41
C SER A 625 2.86 -12.18 -20.17
N ALA A 626 4.10 -12.58 -19.85
CA ALA A 626 4.46 -13.96 -19.51
C ALA A 626 3.65 -14.55 -18.32
N TYR A 627 2.97 -13.70 -17.57
CA TYR A 627 2.20 -14.06 -16.37
C TYR A 627 0.68 -14.02 -16.58
N GLN A 628 0.21 -13.71 -17.79
CA GLN A 628 -1.20 -13.60 -18.15
C GLN A 628 -1.60 -14.71 -19.15
N CYS A 629 -2.89 -15.07 -19.19
CA CYS A 629 -3.34 -16.26 -19.91
C CYS A 629 -3.00 -16.25 -21.40
N ALA A 630 -2.23 -17.24 -21.85
CA ALA A 630 -2.00 -17.51 -23.27
C ALA A 630 -2.47 -18.92 -23.62
N SER A 631 -2.85 -19.15 -24.87
CA SER A 631 -3.17 -20.50 -25.39
C SER A 631 -2.05 -21.53 -25.13
N GLN A 632 -2.38 -22.82 -25.04
CA GLN A 632 -1.44 -23.97 -24.94
C GLN A 632 -0.50 -24.18 -26.16
N ALA A 633 -0.19 -23.14 -26.93
CA ALA A 633 0.76 -23.23 -28.02
C ALA A 633 2.15 -23.64 -27.49
N SER A 634 2.76 -24.67 -28.09
CA SER A 634 4.03 -25.26 -27.62
C SER A 634 5.24 -24.33 -27.66
N LEU A 635 5.11 -23.15 -28.25
CA LEU A 635 6.14 -22.12 -28.30
C LEU A 635 5.76 -20.89 -27.48
N SER A 636 4.61 -20.87 -26.81
CA SER A 636 4.30 -19.87 -25.79
C SER A 636 5.34 -20.00 -24.69
N GLU A 637 6.07 -18.92 -24.40
CA GLU A 637 6.96 -18.86 -23.23
C GLU A 637 6.15 -18.72 -21.93
N CYS A 638 4.82 -18.51 -22.03
CA CYS A 638 3.88 -18.58 -20.92
C CYS A 638 3.39 -20.03 -20.81
N GLU A 639 4.01 -20.84 -19.94
CA GLU A 639 3.45 -22.14 -19.51
C GLU A 639 2.40 -21.85 -18.43
N CYS A 640 1.11 -21.88 -18.82
CA CYS A 640 -0.01 -21.75 -17.89
C CYS A 640 -0.65 -23.13 -17.66
N ASP A 641 -0.35 -23.78 -16.54
CA ASP A 641 -0.96 -25.07 -16.18
C ASP A 641 -2.35 -24.90 -15.52
N SER A 642 -2.65 -23.72 -14.96
CA SER A 642 -3.97 -23.37 -14.42
C SER A 642 -4.23 -21.85 -14.40
N CYS A 643 -5.51 -21.46 -14.39
CA CYS A 643 -5.96 -20.07 -14.48
C CYS A 643 -6.34 -19.50 -13.10
N SER A 644 -5.95 -18.26 -12.82
CA SER A 644 -6.52 -17.45 -11.74
C SER A 644 -6.79 -16.02 -12.23
N VAL A 645 -7.58 -15.25 -11.48
CA VAL A 645 -8.06 -13.90 -11.84
C VAL A 645 -6.91 -12.91 -12.11
N LEU A 646 -5.68 -13.18 -11.65
CA LEU A 646 -4.56 -12.22 -11.75
C LEU A 646 -3.28 -12.78 -12.34
N THR A 647 -3.06 -14.10 -12.33
CA THR A 647 -1.84 -14.72 -12.86
C THR A 647 -2.08 -16.16 -13.30
N CYS A 648 -1.30 -16.63 -14.29
CA CYS A 648 -1.04 -18.05 -14.50
C CYS A 648 -0.02 -18.55 -13.49
N SER A 649 -0.27 -19.69 -12.85
CA SER A 649 0.77 -20.43 -12.13
C SER A 649 1.56 -21.30 -13.12
N MET A 650 2.88 -21.16 -13.12
CA MET A 650 3.81 -22.11 -13.77
C MET A 650 3.91 -23.42 -13.00
#